data_AF-A0A842WXN3-F1
#
_entry.id   AF-A0A842WXN3-F1
#
_cell.length_a   1.000
_cell.length_b   1.000
_cell.length_c   1.000
_cell.angle_alpha   90.00
_cell.angle_beta   90.00
_cell.angle_gamma   90.00
#
_symmetry.space_group_name_H-M   'P 1'
#
loop_
_entity.id
_entity.type
_entity.pdbx_description
1 polymer ?
#
loop_
_entity_poly.entity_id
_entity_poly.type
_entity_poly.pdbx_seq_one_letter_code
_entity_poly.pdbx_strand_id
1 'polypeptide(L)'
;MMSPRATISIDWLQKGRLIDDAVIIKRLIVDRTDESVSEKIEPELFESKYDLKPLKEYEFDWTKHDVSLGLSSLRSILNRPLYIQSDEPIVKKLESMIPRGFEHTRSFAYTIGRIITKDVPSLQEMDLITPGLDPLSAAIITINNLAEITGESIKWLLVLWQFHINKVKTELLSNINESLVGNSTVEETIELLKSILEELSQFSPSDPAIWNLRSQIILLESHDKTKLLLEVLPKLDLTIDEIRDYHREKHQLLETADDFKKEYNRIATQDSSRATFNKFSEIIEKENPTETDLKLLATILPKKAPTLDYFKSRVSEMFQPAATRSKWMIVGVRPDGVLVDDFNDLIDVFKERINFLNYQDLIDICRYLNTGNELRRITAEEIENALQISKRGSFRHLAKIEQIINTTTIVNLQAMGLKFRYVVAKKRRPLLKSDGLVEKVHFTGNLYQIGTLHVEPEKSEGPDKQEMLQVTGNSLFFSYRLDLYNQDKKKWRYPEELKSHRLMNWMFREVTSSSEKVIPTQREIDVMSVLWGSHEYWHKMKWLLDSIKIPKRTSDYILKHLSQKRLISVIHHPIMDYCGIPNGYHILARGDGKKSVTDILKDITRFSNYAQGFYNQDTNELFSTIRMPIEYGEVIIGEIADILEKNNFEYMIANIERQWTYYHTVLQRIYDESDCRFVDPWK
;
A
#
# COMPACT_ATOMS: atom_id res chain seq x y z
N MET A 1 -32.03 -5.05 -8.77
CA MET A 1 -31.64 -6.07 -9.77
C MET A 1 -31.46 -5.38 -11.11
N MET A 2 -30.28 -5.48 -11.73
CA MET A 2 -29.96 -4.79 -12.99
C MET A 2 -30.49 -5.56 -14.21
N SER A 3 -30.98 -4.82 -15.21
CA SER A 3 -31.24 -5.32 -16.56
C SER A 3 -29.93 -5.78 -17.23
N PRO A 4 -29.95 -6.81 -18.10
CA PRO A 4 -28.74 -7.31 -18.75
C PRO A 4 -28.12 -6.22 -19.64
N ARG A 5 -26.87 -5.86 -19.34
CA ARG A 5 -25.92 -5.11 -20.19
C ARG A 5 -26.34 -3.70 -20.67
N ALA A 6 -26.65 -2.78 -19.75
CA ALA A 6 -26.59 -1.36 -20.10
C ALA A 6 -25.12 -0.97 -20.42
N THR A 7 -24.78 -0.64 -21.67
CA THR A 7 -23.43 -0.14 -22.02
C THR A 7 -23.11 1.10 -21.19
N ILE A 8 -21.91 1.20 -20.60
CA ILE A 8 -21.50 2.47 -19.99
C ILE A 8 -21.38 3.53 -21.09
N SER A 9 -22.12 4.62 -20.92
CA SER A 9 -22.04 5.83 -21.75
C SER A 9 -21.89 7.06 -20.84
N ILE A 10 -21.59 8.22 -21.44
CA ILE A 10 -21.69 9.51 -20.75
C ILE A 10 -23.05 9.66 -20.07
N ASP A 11 -24.15 9.40 -20.78
CA ASP A 11 -25.51 9.46 -20.22
C ASP A 11 -25.72 8.52 -19.04
N TRP A 12 -24.97 7.41 -18.96
CA TRP A 12 -25.03 6.49 -17.83
C TRP A 12 -24.27 7.05 -16.62
N LEU A 13 -23.08 7.60 -16.82
CA LEU A 13 -22.30 8.28 -15.77
C LEU A 13 -23.09 9.47 -15.20
N GLN A 14 -23.74 10.24 -16.09
CA GLN A 14 -24.58 11.39 -15.77
C GLN A 14 -25.82 11.04 -14.94
N LYS A 15 -26.29 9.79 -14.95
CA LYS A 15 -27.45 9.36 -14.12
C LYS A 15 -27.13 9.23 -12.62
N GLY A 16 -26.01 9.80 -12.18
CA GLY A 16 -25.75 10.19 -10.79
C GLY A 16 -25.68 9.06 -9.77
N ARG A 17 -25.44 7.83 -10.20
CA ARG A 17 -25.38 6.70 -9.26
C ARG A 17 -24.05 6.73 -8.51
N LEU A 18 -24.10 6.48 -7.21
CA LEU A 18 -22.91 6.24 -6.40
C LEU A 18 -22.35 4.85 -6.75
N ILE A 19 -21.43 4.82 -7.71
CA ILE A 19 -20.77 3.61 -8.20
C ILE A 19 -19.27 3.82 -8.08
N ASP A 20 -18.62 2.84 -7.46
CA ASP A 20 -17.18 2.85 -7.24
C ASP A 20 -16.40 2.91 -8.56
N ASP A 21 -15.35 3.72 -8.60
CA ASP A 21 -14.54 3.95 -9.80
C ASP A 21 -13.93 2.64 -10.34
N ALA A 22 -13.52 1.70 -9.48
CA ALA A 22 -12.99 0.41 -9.92
C ALA A 22 -14.04 -0.39 -10.70
N VAL A 23 -15.30 -0.35 -10.26
CA VAL A 23 -16.43 -1.00 -10.95
C VAL A 23 -16.70 -0.36 -12.31
N ILE A 24 -16.60 0.97 -12.41
CA ILE A 24 -16.75 1.69 -13.68
C ILE A 24 -15.67 1.26 -14.67
N ILE A 25 -14.40 1.31 -14.26
CA ILE A 25 -13.27 0.95 -15.12
C ILE A 25 -13.35 -0.52 -15.55
N LYS A 26 -13.61 -1.44 -14.61
CA LYS A 26 -13.75 -2.87 -14.92
C LYS A 26 -14.81 -3.12 -15.98
N ARG A 27 -15.96 -2.46 -15.87
CA ARG A 27 -17.04 -2.58 -16.85
C ARG A 27 -16.70 -1.91 -18.19
N LEU A 28 -16.01 -0.76 -18.19
CA LEU A 28 -15.51 -0.15 -19.42
C LEU A 28 -14.55 -1.07 -20.17
N ILE A 29 -13.66 -1.77 -19.45
CA ILE A 29 -12.75 -2.75 -20.06
C ILE A 29 -13.54 -3.88 -20.72
N VAL A 30 -14.49 -4.48 -20.00
CA VAL A 30 -15.33 -5.58 -20.53
C VAL A 30 -16.19 -5.11 -21.71
N ASP A 31 -16.87 -3.97 -21.60
CA ASP A 31 -17.73 -3.42 -22.66
C ASP A 31 -16.92 -3.08 -23.93
N ARG A 32 -15.66 -2.64 -23.78
CA ARG A 32 -14.83 -2.18 -24.90
C ARG A 32 -14.10 -3.29 -25.64
N THR A 33 -13.71 -4.34 -24.92
CA THR A 33 -13.00 -5.50 -25.49
C THR A 33 -13.94 -6.49 -26.14
N ASP A 34 -15.23 -6.50 -25.77
CA ASP A 34 -16.21 -7.54 -26.15
C ASP A 34 -15.76 -8.96 -25.74
N GLU A 35 -14.78 -9.04 -24.83
CA GLU A 35 -14.22 -10.27 -24.29
C GLU A 35 -14.66 -10.42 -22.85
N SER A 36 -15.13 -11.62 -22.49
CA SER A 36 -15.30 -11.97 -21.08
C SER A 36 -13.94 -12.35 -20.50
N VAL A 37 -13.63 -11.78 -19.33
CA VAL A 37 -12.51 -12.25 -18.51
C VAL A 37 -12.65 -13.74 -18.27
N SER A 38 -11.67 -14.54 -18.71
CA SER A 38 -11.71 -15.98 -18.46
C SER A 38 -11.52 -16.26 -16.97
N GLU A 39 -12.38 -17.08 -16.37
CA GLU A 39 -12.21 -17.50 -14.98
C GLU A 39 -11.10 -18.52 -14.80
N LYS A 40 -10.70 -19.20 -15.88
CA LYS A 40 -9.70 -20.26 -15.89
C LYS A 40 -8.71 -20.07 -17.02
N ILE A 41 -7.50 -20.54 -16.79
CA ILE A 41 -6.47 -20.51 -17.82
C ILE A 41 -6.77 -21.51 -18.96
N GLU A 42 -6.60 -21.06 -20.19
CA GLU A 42 -6.72 -21.83 -21.44
C GLU A 42 -5.38 -21.72 -22.21
N PRO A 43 -4.37 -22.56 -21.86
CA PRO A 43 -3.02 -22.45 -22.41
C PRO A 43 -2.95 -22.42 -23.93
N GLU A 44 -3.68 -23.31 -24.62
CA GLU A 44 -3.63 -23.45 -26.08
C GLU A 44 -4.12 -22.18 -26.79
N LEU A 45 -5.13 -21.50 -26.24
CA LEU A 45 -5.65 -20.25 -26.78
C LEU A 45 -4.62 -19.12 -26.62
N PHE A 46 -4.03 -19.00 -25.43
CA PHE A 46 -2.99 -17.99 -25.18
C PHE A 46 -1.75 -18.24 -26.05
N GLU A 47 -1.29 -19.49 -26.13
CA GLU A 47 -0.15 -19.91 -26.93
C GLU A 47 -0.35 -19.59 -28.41
N SER A 48 -1.52 -19.98 -28.97
CA SER A 48 -1.84 -19.72 -30.37
C SER A 48 -2.00 -18.24 -30.68
N LYS A 49 -2.54 -17.43 -29.75
CA LYS A 49 -2.76 -15.99 -29.95
C LYS A 49 -1.45 -15.23 -30.09
N TYR A 50 -0.41 -15.65 -29.37
CA TYR A 50 0.88 -14.96 -29.28
C TYR A 50 2.04 -15.73 -29.94
N ASP A 51 1.76 -16.78 -30.71
CA ASP A 51 2.77 -17.63 -31.38
C ASP A 51 3.83 -18.19 -30.41
N LEU A 52 3.40 -18.58 -29.22
CA LEU A 52 4.28 -19.11 -28.16
C LEU A 52 4.43 -20.61 -28.31
N LYS A 53 5.61 -21.14 -27.96
CA LYS A 53 5.83 -22.59 -27.99
C LYS A 53 5.10 -23.25 -26.82
N PRO A 54 4.47 -24.43 -26.99
CA PRO A 54 3.84 -25.13 -25.88
C PRO A 54 4.83 -25.41 -24.74
N LEU A 55 4.44 -25.14 -23.47
CA LEU A 55 5.34 -25.32 -22.32
C LEU A 55 5.88 -26.76 -22.17
N LYS A 56 5.13 -27.75 -22.67
CA LYS A 56 5.54 -29.17 -22.69
C LYS A 56 6.82 -29.44 -23.49
N GLU A 57 7.20 -28.52 -24.38
CA GLU A 57 8.38 -28.64 -25.25
C GLU A 57 9.66 -28.07 -24.62
N TYR A 58 9.54 -27.41 -23.46
CA TYR A 58 10.69 -26.84 -22.76
C TYR A 58 11.33 -27.84 -21.80
N GLU A 59 12.64 -27.98 -21.89
CA GLU A 59 13.44 -28.64 -20.86
C GLU A 59 13.57 -27.73 -19.63
N PHE A 60 13.41 -28.31 -18.44
CA PHE A 60 13.50 -27.59 -17.19
C PHE A 60 14.84 -27.85 -16.50
N ASP A 61 15.62 -26.80 -16.26
CA ASP A 61 16.90 -26.87 -15.55
C ASP A 61 16.81 -26.19 -14.19
N TRP A 62 16.79 -27.01 -13.12
CA TRP A 62 16.69 -26.55 -11.73
C TRP A 62 17.77 -25.57 -11.33
N THR A 63 18.98 -25.70 -11.87
CA THR A 63 20.10 -24.83 -11.49
C THR A 63 20.00 -23.45 -12.12
N LYS A 64 19.41 -23.36 -13.32
CA LYS A 64 19.24 -22.10 -14.05
C LYS A 64 18.10 -21.24 -13.51
N HIS A 65 17.10 -21.84 -12.87
CA HIS A 65 15.88 -21.14 -12.46
C HIS A 65 15.83 -20.78 -10.97
N ASP A 66 16.85 -21.08 -10.16
CA ASP A 66 16.86 -20.75 -8.72
C ASP A 66 16.72 -19.25 -8.47
N VAL A 67 17.34 -18.39 -9.30
CA VAL A 67 17.27 -16.94 -9.14
C VAL A 67 15.84 -16.40 -9.28
N SER A 68 15.09 -16.88 -10.26
CA SER A 68 13.70 -16.45 -10.54
C SER A 68 12.67 -17.13 -9.64
N LEU A 69 12.95 -18.33 -9.14
CA LEU A 69 12.00 -19.07 -8.30
C LEU A 69 12.26 -18.87 -6.79
N GLY A 70 13.52 -18.62 -6.41
CA GLY A 70 13.96 -18.54 -5.02
C GLY A 70 13.98 -19.89 -4.30
N LEU A 71 14.33 -20.98 -5.01
CA LEU A 71 14.25 -22.35 -4.48
C LEU A 71 15.19 -22.58 -3.30
N SER A 72 16.42 -22.06 -3.35
CA SER A 72 17.42 -22.18 -2.28
C SER A 72 16.92 -21.55 -0.97
N SER A 73 16.43 -20.32 -1.04
CA SER A 73 15.80 -19.64 0.11
C SER A 73 14.54 -20.38 0.57
N LEU A 74 13.72 -20.87 -0.36
CA LEU A 74 12.49 -21.59 -0.02
C LEU A 74 12.78 -22.91 0.72
N ARG A 75 13.84 -23.65 0.34
CA ARG A 75 14.28 -24.86 1.06
C ARG A 75 14.64 -24.55 2.51
N SER A 76 15.31 -23.42 2.77
CA SER A 76 15.64 -23.01 4.14
C SER A 76 14.41 -22.66 4.99
N ILE A 77 13.34 -22.14 4.38
CA ILE A 77 12.10 -21.81 5.08
C ILE A 77 11.30 -23.08 5.40
N LEU A 78 11.10 -23.94 4.39
CA LEU A 78 10.22 -25.10 4.54
C LEU A 78 10.90 -26.32 5.17
N ASN A 79 12.23 -26.33 5.26
CA ASN A 79 13.04 -27.42 5.81
C ASN A 79 12.67 -28.82 5.27
N ARG A 80 12.25 -28.88 4.00
CA ARG A 80 11.87 -30.12 3.31
C ARG A 80 12.25 -30.06 1.83
N PRO A 81 12.48 -31.22 1.18
CA PRO A 81 12.67 -31.26 -0.27
C PRO A 81 11.41 -30.76 -0.99
N LEU A 82 11.62 -29.87 -1.98
CA LEU A 82 10.55 -29.16 -2.69
C LEU A 82 10.08 -29.84 -3.98
N TYR A 83 10.79 -30.86 -4.47
CA TYR A 83 10.50 -31.45 -5.77
C TYR A 83 10.58 -32.96 -5.72
N ILE A 84 9.70 -33.57 -6.50
CA ILE A 84 9.84 -34.95 -6.96
C ILE A 84 10.75 -34.86 -8.21
N GLN A 85 11.86 -35.59 -8.24
CA GLN A 85 12.56 -35.83 -9.51
C GLN A 85 11.63 -36.68 -10.37
N SER A 86 10.84 -36.04 -11.22
CA SER A 86 9.96 -36.69 -12.18
C SER A 86 10.29 -36.25 -13.59
N ASP A 87 10.03 -37.10 -14.57
CA ASP A 87 10.07 -36.75 -16.00
C ASP A 87 8.82 -35.97 -16.43
N GLU A 88 8.08 -35.39 -15.47
CA GLU A 88 6.85 -34.66 -15.75
C GLU A 88 7.11 -33.31 -16.44
N PRO A 89 6.11 -32.79 -17.17
CA PRO A 89 6.15 -31.45 -17.75
C PRO A 89 6.41 -30.35 -16.70
N ILE A 90 7.04 -29.26 -17.14
CA ILE A 90 7.36 -28.07 -16.33
C ILE A 90 6.20 -27.58 -15.45
N VAL A 91 4.98 -27.54 -15.99
CA VAL A 91 3.80 -27.09 -15.26
C VAL A 91 3.50 -28.01 -14.08
N LYS A 92 3.53 -29.33 -14.27
CA LYS A 92 3.26 -30.32 -13.21
C LYS A 92 4.31 -30.26 -12.10
N LYS A 93 5.58 -30.06 -12.49
CA LYS A 93 6.68 -29.80 -11.55
C LYS A 93 6.41 -28.56 -10.70
N LEU A 94 6.03 -27.44 -11.31
CA LEU A 94 5.72 -26.19 -10.60
C LEU A 94 4.47 -26.31 -9.73
N GLU A 95 3.41 -27.00 -10.18
CA GLU A 95 2.20 -27.27 -9.40
C GLU A 95 2.54 -27.97 -8.07
N SER A 96 3.49 -28.92 -8.09
CA SER A 96 3.95 -29.65 -6.89
C SER A 96 4.65 -28.77 -5.85
N MET A 97 5.12 -27.58 -6.26
CA MET A 97 5.86 -26.63 -5.41
C MET A 97 4.98 -25.55 -4.80
N ILE A 98 3.77 -25.40 -5.28
CA ILE A 98 2.82 -24.38 -4.81
C ILE A 98 2.21 -24.85 -3.48
N PRO A 99 1.87 -23.93 -2.55
CA PRO A 99 1.17 -24.28 -1.32
C PRO A 99 -0.09 -25.11 -1.58
N ARG A 100 -0.28 -26.17 -0.79
CA ARG A 100 -1.51 -26.99 -0.87
C ARG A 100 -2.72 -26.13 -0.55
N GLY A 101 -3.82 -26.35 -1.28
CA GLY A 101 -5.05 -25.57 -1.10
C GLY A 101 -5.02 -24.19 -1.77
N PHE A 102 -3.97 -23.84 -2.51
CA PHE A 102 -3.98 -22.63 -3.35
C PHE A 102 -4.91 -22.83 -4.56
N GLU A 103 -6.06 -22.13 -4.56
CA GLU A 103 -7.16 -22.32 -5.53
C GLU A 103 -6.73 -22.17 -7.00
N HIS A 104 -5.69 -21.36 -7.27
CA HIS A 104 -5.19 -21.06 -8.62
C HIS A 104 -3.83 -21.71 -8.92
N THR A 105 -3.59 -22.91 -8.37
CA THR A 105 -2.33 -23.66 -8.53
C THR A 105 -1.90 -23.80 -9.99
N ARG A 106 -2.81 -24.23 -10.87
CA ARG A 106 -2.51 -24.43 -12.29
C ARG A 106 -2.15 -23.13 -13.01
N SER A 107 -2.93 -22.07 -12.76
CA SER A 107 -2.76 -20.75 -13.37
C SER A 107 -1.41 -20.14 -13.01
N PHE A 108 -1.06 -20.19 -11.72
CA PHE A 108 0.23 -19.73 -11.23
C PHE A 108 1.38 -20.57 -11.79
N ALA A 109 1.28 -21.91 -11.73
CA ALA A 109 2.32 -22.81 -12.26
C ALA A 109 2.59 -22.59 -13.75
N TYR A 110 1.53 -22.47 -14.55
CA TYR A 110 1.65 -22.18 -15.98
C TYR A 110 2.34 -20.83 -16.20
N THR A 111 1.88 -19.79 -15.51
CA THR A 111 2.39 -18.43 -15.70
C THR A 111 3.86 -18.31 -15.32
N ILE A 112 4.26 -18.90 -14.18
CA ILE A 112 5.66 -18.96 -13.79
C ILE A 112 6.48 -19.78 -14.79
N GLY A 113 5.93 -20.88 -15.32
CA GLY A 113 6.55 -21.67 -16.39
C GLY A 113 6.87 -20.82 -17.63
N ARG A 114 5.95 -19.93 -18.03
CA ARG A 114 6.17 -18.97 -19.13
C ARG A 114 7.28 -17.97 -18.80
N ILE A 115 7.26 -17.39 -17.60
CA ILE A 115 8.25 -16.41 -17.17
C ILE A 115 9.67 -17.00 -17.16
N ILE A 116 9.85 -18.18 -16.57
CA ILE A 116 11.20 -18.77 -16.43
C ILE A 116 11.75 -19.31 -17.76
N THR A 117 10.89 -19.67 -18.70
CA THR A 117 11.28 -20.01 -20.08
C THR A 117 11.54 -18.77 -20.94
N LYS A 118 11.21 -17.58 -20.43
CA LYS A 118 11.29 -16.29 -21.13
C LYS A 118 10.49 -16.27 -22.43
N ASP A 119 9.44 -17.08 -22.49
CA ASP A 119 8.51 -17.18 -23.62
C ASP A 119 7.19 -16.52 -23.22
N VAL A 120 7.24 -15.19 -23.09
CA VAL A 120 6.13 -14.32 -22.72
C VAL A 120 6.02 -13.17 -23.73
N PRO A 121 4.80 -12.74 -24.09
CA PRO A 121 4.62 -11.54 -24.89
C PRO A 121 5.07 -10.31 -24.10
N SER A 122 5.57 -9.32 -24.83
CA SER A 122 5.89 -8.02 -24.27
C SER A 122 4.61 -7.30 -23.82
N LEU A 123 4.75 -6.37 -22.87
CA LEU A 123 3.60 -5.59 -22.40
C LEU A 123 2.95 -4.73 -23.50
N GLN A 124 3.66 -4.41 -24.60
CA GLN A 124 3.07 -3.72 -25.76
C GLN A 124 2.20 -4.63 -26.63
N GLU A 125 2.47 -5.94 -26.62
CA GLU A 125 1.72 -6.94 -27.39
C GLU A 125 0.47 -7.41 -26.64
N MET A 126 0.49 -7.36 -25.31
CA MET A 126 -0.61 -7.84 -24.48
C MET A 126 -1.86 -6.96 -24.59
N ASP A 127 -2.98 -7.62 -24.88
CA ASP A 127 -4.32 -7.05 -24.79
C ASP A 127 -4.72 -6.83 -23.31
N LEU A 128 -5.59 -5.83 -23.02
CA LEU A 128 -6.07 -5.52 -21.67
C LEU A 128 -6.78 -6.71 -21.00
N ILE A 129 -7.61 -7.41 -21.77
CA ILE A 129 -8.06 -8.76 -21.47
C ILE A 129 -7.26 -9.65 -22.39
N THR A 130 -6.42 -10.51 -21.82
CA THR A 130 -5.52 -11.36 -22.59
C THR A 130 -6.19 -12.70 -22.88
N PRO A 131 -6.49 -13.06 -24.14
CA PRO A 131 -7.18 -14.30 -24.46
C PRO A 131 -6.44 -15.52 -23.90
N GLY A 132 -7.20 -16.42 -23.25
CA GLY A 132 -6.69 -17.64 -22.65
C GLY A 132 -5.98 -17.49 -21.30
N LEU A 133 -5.83 -16.27 -20.76
CA LEU A 133 -5.37 -16.05 -19.40
C LEU A 133 -6.53 -15.72 -18.45
N ASP A 134 -6.42 -16.20 -17.22
CA ASP A 134 -7.23 -15.68 -16.11
C ASP A 134 -6.61 -14.40 -15.51
N PRO A 135 -7.35 -13.64 -14.68
CA PRO A 135 -6.85 -12.38 -14.12
C PRO A 135 -5.51 -12.50 -13.40
N LEU A 136 -5.35 -13.55 -12.58
CA LEU A 136 -4.13 -13.77 -11.81
C LEU A 136 -2.93 -13.96 -12.76
N SER A 137 -3.10 -14.78 -13.80
CA SER A 137 -2.05 -15.05 -14.79
C SER A 137 -1.68 -13.78 -15.56
N ALA A 138 -2.68 -13.02 -16.04
CA ALA A 138 -2.45 -11.78 -16.77
C ALA A 138 -1.73 -10.72 -15.91
N ALA A 139 -2.09 -10.61 -14.63
CA ALA A 139 -1.42 -9.71 -13.69
C ALA A 139 0.03 -10.14 -13.42
N ILE A 140 0.29 -11.42 -13.20
CA ILE A 140 1.66 -11.92 -12.96
C ILE A 140 2.56 -11.67 -14.18
N ILE A 141 2.08 -11.90 -15.41
CA ILE A 141 2.85 -11.58 -16.63
C ILE A 141 3.08 -10.06 -16.76
N THR A 142 2.07 -9.25 -16.44
CA THR A 142 2.19 -7.78 -16.43
C THR A 142 3.27 -7.34 -15.46
N ILE A 143 3.23 -7.84 -14.22
CA ILE A 143 4.22 -7.54 -13.18
C ILE A 143 5.62 -8.00 -13.60
N ASN A 144 5.75 -9.17 -14.24
CA ASN A 144 7.04 -9.63 -14.77
C ASN A 144 7.61 -8.66 -15.81
N ASN A 145 6.81 -8.26 -16.79
CA ASN A 145 7.22 -7.28 -17.79
C ASN A 145 7.66 -5.96 -17.14
N LEU A 146 6.94 -5.49 -16.12
CA LEU A 146 7.29 -4.27 -15.38
C LEU A 146 8.61 -4.44 -14.59
N ALA A 147 8.88 -5.62 -14.03
CA ALA A 147 10.15 -5.93 -13.37
C ALA A 147 11.32 -5.93 -14.36
N GLU A 148 11.13 -6.46 -15.56
CA GLU A 148 12.15 -6.47 -16.60
C GLU A 148 12.54 -5.06 -17.07
N ILE A 149 11.58 -4.13 -17.12
CA ILE A 149 11.86 -2.73 -17.46
C ILE A 149 12.84 -2.09 -16.47
N THR A 150 12.70 -2.41 -15.18
CA THR A 150 13.53 -1.85 -14.10
C THR A 150 14.76 -2.69 -13.77
N GLY A 151 14.92 -3.83 -14.42
CA GLY A 151 16.01 -4.78 -14.16
C GLY A 151 15.87 -5.48 -12.81
N GLU A 152 14.66 -5.52 -12.24
CA GLU A 152 14.37 -6.24 -11.00
C GLU A 152 14.03 -7.71 -11.28
N SER A 153 14.31 -8.58 -10.32
CA SER A 153 14.00 -10.00 -10.40
C SER A 153 13.12 -10.44 -9.24
N ILE A 154 11.94 -10.98 -9.54
CA ILE A 154 11.02 -11.50 -8.53
C ILE A 154 11.33 -12.97 -8.29
N LYS A 155 11.47 -13.35 -7.01
CA LYS A 155 11.60 -14.75 -6.56
C LYS A 155 10.21 -15.37 -6.36
N TRP A 156 9.55 -15.73 -7.45
CA TRP A 156 8.10 -15.97 -7.48
C TRP A 156 7.58 -16.99 -6.47
N LEU A 157 8.19 -18.17 -6.36
CA LEU A 157 7.74 -19.20 -5.40
C LEU A 157 8.04 -18.79 -3.96
N LEU A 158 9.20 -18.20 -3.70
CA LEU A 158 9.55 -17.69 -2.36
C LEU A 158 8.49 -16.67 -1.89
N VAL A 159 8.13 -15.73 -2.74
CA VAL A 159 7.17 -14.68 -2.43
C VAL A 159 5.76 -15.26 -2.20
N LEU A 160 5.31 -16.20 -3.04
CA LEU A 160 4.04 -16.91 -2.85
C LEU A 160 3.99 -17.65 -1.50
N TRP A 161 5.05 -18.36 -1.14
CA TRP A 161 5.12 -19.07 0.13
C TRP A 161 5.15 -18.14 1.34
N GLN A 162 5.87 -17.01 1.26
CA GLN A 162 5.84 -15.99 2.30
C GLN A 162 4.43 -15.42 2.49
N PHE A 163 3.73 -15.12 1.39
CA PHE A 163 2.33 -14.71 1.45
C PHE A 163 1.45 -15.77 2.10
N HIS A 164 1.57 -17.02 1.68
CA HIS A 164 0.78 -18.12 2.24
C HIS A 164 1.03 -18.33 3.73
N ILE A 165 2.30 -18.34 4.16
CA ILE A 165 2.69 -18.44 5.58
C ILE A 165 2.10 -17.26 6.36
N ASN A 166 2.17 -16.04 5.82
CA ASN A 166 1.59 -14.87 6.47
C ASN A 166 0.07 -14.95 6.56
N LYS A 167 -0.63 -15.47 5.53
CA LYS A 167 -2.08 -15.68 5.56
C LYS A 167 -2.48 -16.68 6.65
N VAL A 168 -1.81 -17.84 6.70
CA VAL A 168 -2.01 -18.87 7.73
C VAL A 168 -1.75 -18.28 9.11
N LYS A 169 -0.66 -17.52 9.28
CA LYS A 169 -0.43 -16.77 10.52
C LYS A 169 -1.64 -15.90 10.83
N THR A 170 -1.99 -14.91 10.01
CA THR A 170 -3.10 -13.99 10.28
C THR A 170 -4.41 -14.69 10.66
N GLU A 171 -4.75 -15.80 10.02
CA GLU A 171 -5.91 -16.63 10.37
C GLU A 171 -5.81 -17.21 11.79
N LEU A 172 -4.66 -17.82 12.11
CA LEU A 172 -4.39 -18.33 13.46
C LEU A 172 -4.43 -17.22 14.51
N LEU A 173 -4.01 -16.00 14.17
CA LEU A 173 -4.02 -14.85 15.07
C LEU A 173 -5.43 -14.33 15.31
N SER A 174 -6.28 -14.34 14.29
CA SER A 174 -7.71 -14.07 14.45
C SER A 174 -8.35 -15.08 15.38
N ASN A 175 -8.05 -16.37 15.19
CA ASN A 175 -8.59 -17.45 16.01
C ASN A 175 -8.13 -17.34 17.48
N ILE A 176 -6.86 -16.99 17.71
CA ILE A 176 -6.34 -16.72 19.05
C ILE A 176 -7.07 -15.54 19.67
N ASN A 177 -7.15 -14.41 18.96
CA ASN A 177 -7.77 -13.21 19.49
C ASN A 177 -9.26 -13.42 19.79
N GLU A 178 -10.00 -14.11 18.93
CA GLU A 178 -11.40 -14.47 19.16
C GLU A 178 -11.58 -15.37 20.38
N SER A 179 -10.71 -16.37 20.54
CA SER A 179 -10.72 -17.27 21.70
C SER A 179 -10.34 -16.54 23.00
N LEU A 180 -9.39 -15.62 22.92
CA LEU A 180 -8.91 -14.82 24.04
C LEU A 180 -9.89 -13.71 24.45
N VAL A 181 -10.73 -13.19 23.56
CA VAL A 181 -11.78 -12.22 23.95
C VAL A 181 -12.88 -12.90 24.79
N GLY A 182 -12.97 -14.23 24.78
CA GLY A 182 -13.81 -15.00 25.68
C GLY A 182 -13.29 -15.05 27.13
N ASN A 183 -14.13 -15.56 28.05
CA ASN A 183 -13.74 -15.93 29.42
C ASN A 183 -12.88 -17.22 29.43
N SER A 184 -11.83 -17.27 28.61
CA SER A 184 -10.95 -18.44 28.50
C SER A 184 -10.06 -18.58 29.73
N THR A 185 -9.86 -19.82 30.20
CA THR A 185 -8.89 -20.10 31.26
C THR A 185 -7.45 -20.07 30.74
N VAL A 186 -6.46 -20.09 31.65
CA VAL A 186 -5.03 -20.18 31.28
C VAL A 186 -4.76 -21.50 30.56
N GLU A 187 -5.34 -22.60 31.04
CA GLU A 187 -5.22 -23.94 30.45
C GLU A 187 -5.79 -24.00 29.03
N GLU A 188 -7.00 -23.46 28.80
CA GLU A 188 -7.61 -23.38 27.47
C GLU A 188 -6.75 -22.56 26.51
N THR A 189 -6.14 -21.48 27.01
CA THR A 189 -5.22 -20.64 26.24
C THR A 189 -3.94 -21.40 25.86
N ILE A 190 -3.36 -22.18 26.78
CA ILE A 190 -2.17 -23.00 26.53
C ILE A 190 -2.46 -24.04 25.45
N GLU A 191 -3.56 -24.78 25.56
CA GLU A 191 -3.92 -25.83 24.59
C GLU A 191 -4.16 -25.25 23.18
N LEU A 192 -4.83 -24.10 23.10
CA LEU A 192 -5.00 -23.38 21.84
C LEU A 192 -3.65 -23.00 21.21
N LEU A 193 -2.74 -22.41 21.99
CA LEU A 193 -1.43 -22.01 21.49
C LEU A 193 -0.57 -23.21 21.09
N LYS A 194 -0.68 -24.35 21.79
CA LYS A 194 -0.02 -25.61 21.42
C LYS A 194 -0.53 -26.16 20.09
N SER A 195 -1.85 -26.18 19.89
CA SER A 195 -2.46 -26.58 18.62
C SER A 195 -1.95 -25.71 17.46
N ILE A 196 -1.88 -24.40 17.66
CA ILE A 196 -1.42 -23.43 16.66
C ILE A 196 0.07 -23.57 16.40
N LEU A 197 0.85 -23.81 17.45
CA LEU A 197 2.28 -24.07 17.35
C LEU A 197 2.54 -25.34 16.53
N GLU A 198 1.75 -26.40 16.75
CA GLU A 198 1.84 -27.64 15.98
C GLU A 198 1.53 -27.39 14.50
N GLU A 199 0.44 -26.67 14.22
CA GLU A 199 0.06 -26.28 12.86
C GLU A 199 1.16 -25.46 12.16
N LEU A 200 1.63 -24.36 12.75
CA LEU A 200 2.71 -23.55 12.17
C LEU A 200 4.02 -24.33 12.00
N SER A 201 4.34 -25.24 12.93
CA SER A 201 5.55 -26.06 12.87
C SER A 201 5.54 -27.05 11.71
N GLN A 202 4.36 -27.49 11.24
CA GLN A 202 4.23 -28.32 10.04
C GLN A 202 4.57 -27.54 8.76
N PHE A 203 4.37 -26.21 8.76
CA PHE A 203 4.55 -25.37 7.57
C PHE A 203 5.92 -24.67 7.51
N SER A 204 6.38 -24.10 8.63
CA SER A 204 7.59 -23.27 8.67
C SER A 204 8.28 -23.40 10.02
N PRO A 205 8.96 -24.53 10.31
CA PRO A 205 9.54 -24.81 11.64
C PRO A 205 10.61 -23.82 12.09
N SER A 206 11.17 -23.03 11.17
CA SER A 206 12.16 -21.97 11.44
C SER A 206 11.54 -20.58 11.65
N ASP A 207 10.21 -20.46 11.65
CA ASP A 207 9.55 -19.16 11.75
C ASP A 207 9.77 -18.49 13.13
N PRO A 208 10.15 -17.21 13.18
CA PRO A 208 10.28 -16.47 14.45
C PRO A 208 9.02 -16.50 15.32
N ALA A 209 7.82 -16.56 14.71
CA ALA A 209 6.55 -16.65 15.43
C ALA A 209 6.43 -17.92 16.28
N ILE A 210 6.99 -19.05 15.83
CA ILE A 210 6.97 -20.33 16.56
C ILE A 210 7.77 -20.21 17.86
N TRP A 211 8.95 -19.59 17.81
CA TRP A 211 9.79 -19.39 18.99
C TRP A 211 9.11 -18.49 20.00
N ASN A 212 8.54 -17.40 19.50
CA ASN A 212 7.75 -16.47 20.26
C ASN A 212 6.54 -17.15 20.92
N LEU A 213 5.76 -17.97 20.20
CA LEU A 213 4.65 -18.76 20.73
C LEU A 213 5.12 -19.74 21.82
N ARG A 214 6.23 -20.46 21.60
CA ARG A 214 6.82 -21.36 22.60
C ARG A 214 7.17 -20.62 23.87
N SER A 215 7.85 -19.47 23.75
CA SER A 215 8.18 -18.65 24.92
C SER A 215 6.93 -18.20 25.68
N GLN A 216 5.86 -17.85 24.97
CA GLN A 216 4.59 -17.46 25.56
C GLN A 216 3.87 -18.64 26.26
N ILE A 217 3.83 -19.82 25.64
CA ILE A 217 3.27 -21.04 26.24
C ILE A 217 4.00 -21.36 27.55
N ILE A 218 5.32 -21.32 27.55
CA ILE A 218 6.09 -21.68 28.75
C ILE A 218 5.91 -20.62 29.86
N LEU A 219 5.77 -19.34 29.50
CA LEU A 219 5.42 -18.28 30.46
C LEU A 219 4.04 -18.52 31.10
N LEU A 220 3.06 -19.03 30.34
CA LEU A 220 1.75 -19.41 30.87
C LEU A 220 1.81 -20.68 31.73
N GLU A 221 2.53 -21.71 31.30
CA GLU A 221 2.72 -22.95 32.06
C GLU A 221 3.44 -22.71 33.40
N SER A 222 4.25 -21.65 33.47
CA SER A 222 4.93 -21.21 34.68
C SER A 222 4.18 -20.11 35.44
N HIS A 223 2.95 -19.73 35.06
CA HIS A 223 2.22 -18.59 35.62
C HIS A 223 2.14 -18.60 37.16
N ASP A 224 1.73 -19.72 37.76
CA ASP A 224 1.64 -19.84 39.23
C ASP A 224 3.01 -19.77 39.91
N LYS A 225 4.05 -20.35 39.28
CA LYS A 225 5.43 -20.26 39.76
C LYS A 225 5.98 -18.84 39.63
N THR A 226 5.72 -18.14 38.52
CA THR A 226 6.12 -16.74 38.30
C THR A 226 5.39 -15.79 39.24
N LYS A 227 4.11 -16.05 39.54
CA LYS A 227 3.33 -15.32 40.53
C LYS A 227 3.92 -15.49 41.94
N LEU A 228 4.23 -16.72 42.35
CA LEU A 228 4.97 -17.00 43.58
C LEU A 228 6.35 -16.33 43.59
N LEU A 229 7.09 -16.38 42.47
CA LEU A 229 8.42 -15.78 42.34
C LEU A 229 8.36 -14.25 42.49
N LEU A 230 7.33 -13.60 41.97
CA LEU A 230 7.12 -12.15 42.10
C LEU A 230 6.62 -11.73 43.49
N GLU A 231 6.02 -12.65 44.24
CA GLU A 231 5.71 -12.48 45.67
C GLU A 231 6.96 -12.59 46.55
N VAL A 232 7.96 -13.36 46.12
CA VAL A 232 9.21 -13.65 46.85
C VAL A 232 10.40 -12.79 46.39
N LEU A 233 10.38 -12.28 45.16
CA LEU A 233 11.34 -11.30 44.67
C LEU A 233 11.30 -10.08 45.60
N PRO A 234 12.43 -9.65 46.17
CA PRO A 234 12.42 -8.45 46.99
C PRO A 234 11.86 -7.32 46.14
N LYS A 235 10.93 -6.53 46.70
CA LYS A 235 10.61 -5.19 46.19
C LYS A 235 11.88 -4.36 46.29
N LEU A 236 12.82 -4.59 45.38
CA LEU A 236 13.98 -3.75 45.17
C LEU A 236 13.41 -2.49 44.53
N ASP A 237 13.04 -1.52 45.39
CA ASP A 237 12.83 -0.13 45.01
C ASP A 237 14.19 0.42 44.54
N LEU A 238 14.60 0.02 43.34
CA LEU A 238 15.69 0.66 42.63
C LEU A 238 15.22 2.08 42.35
N THR A 239 15.95 3.04 42.87
CA THR A 239 15.69 4.46 42.65
C THR A 239 15.77 4.77 41.15
N ILE A 240 15.05 5.80 40.69
CA ILE A 240 15.08 6.24 39.29
C ILE A 240 16.52 6.51 38.81
N ASP A 241 17.40 6.92 39.72
CA ASP A 241 18.80 7.20 39.43
C ASP A 241 19.63 5.92 39.25
N GLU A 242 19.40 4.86 40.03
CA GLU A 242 20.04 3.55 39.83
C GLU A 242 19.56 2.88 38.52
N ILE A 243 18.29 3.07 38.16
CA ILE A 243 17.74 2.63 36.87
C ILE A 243 18.38 3.44 35.73
N ARG A 244 18.56 4.76 35.90
CA ARG A 244 19.22 5.62 34.91
C ARG A 244 20.66 5.24 34.70
N ASP A 245 21.44 5.01 35.75
CA ASP A 245 22.85 4.67 35.66
C ASP A 245 23.04 3.30 34.99
N TYR A 246 22.19 2.32 35.32
CA TYR A 246 22.15 1.03 34.62
C TYR A 246 21.75 1.16 33.14
N HIS A 247 20.75 1.99 32.83
CA HIS A 247 20.36 2.26 31.43
C HIS A 247 21.44 3.05 30.68
N ARG A 248 22.24 3.89 31.35
CA ARG A 248 23.37 4.64 30.79
C ARG A 248 24.55 3.72 30.46
N GLU A 249 24.89 2.81 31.37
CA GLU A 249 25.85 1.73 31.12
C GLU A 249 25.36 0.82 29.97
N LYS A 250 24.07 0.48 29.95
CA LYS A 250 23.46 -0.29 28.86
C LYS A 250 23.44 0.48 27.53
N HIS A 251 23.23 1.80 27.54
CA HIS A 251 23.25 2.64 26.34
C HIS A 251 24.67 2.82 25.78
N GLN A 252 25.67 2.93 26.67
CA GLN A 252 27.09 2.91 26.28
C GLN A 252 27.52 1.55 25.72
N LEU A 253 26.90 0.45 26.18
CA LEU A 253 27.01 -0.88 25.59
C LEU A 253 26.17 -1.07 24.30
N LEU A 254 25.24 -0.16 23.99
CA LEU A 254 24.39 -0.17 22.78
C LEU A 254 24.93 0.77 21.68
N GLU A 255 25.89 1.65 21.94
CA GLU A 255 26.65 2.31 20.85
C GLU A 255 27.56 1.32 20.10
N THR A 256 27.80 0.14 20.69
CA THR A 256 28.34 -1.07 20.05
C THR A 256 27.26 -1.92 19.36
N ALA A 257 26.04 -1.40 19.13
CA ALA A 257 24.92 -2.16 18.57
C ALA A 257 25.14 -2.67 17.13
N ASP A 258 26.01 -2.08 16.32
CA ASP A 258 26.33 -2.65 15.01
C ASP A 258 27.18 -3.92 15.12
N ASP A 259 28.04 -4.01 16.15
CA ASP A 259 28.82 -5.21 16.44
C ASP A 259 27.99 -6.23 17.22
N PHE A 260 27.07 -5.80 18.11
CA PHE A 260 26.14 -6.70 18.78
C PHE A 260 25.03 -7.20 17.85
N LYS A 261 24.59 -6.45 16.85
CA LYS A 261 23.63 -6.92 15.83
C LYS A 261 24.31 -7.89 14.85
N LYS A 262 25.61 -7.69 14.55
CA LYS A 262 26.43 -8.67 13.84
C LYS A 262 26.68 -9.93 14.69
N GLU A 263 27.00 -9.79 15.98
CA GLU A 263 27.26 -10.92 16.88
C GLU A 263 25.96 -11.63 17.31
N TYR A 264 24.83 -10.93 17.46
CA TYR A 264 23.50 -11.50 17.69
C TYR A 264 23.00 -12.25 16.46
N ASN A 265 23.22 -11.72 15.24
CA ASN A 265 22.98 -12.49 14.02
C ASN A 265 23.98 -13.66 13.84
N ARG A 266 25.13 -13.62 14.52
CA ARG A 266 26.13 -14.71 14.59
C ARG A 266 25.81 -15.75 15.67
N ILE A 267 25.16 -15.35 16.75
CA ILE A 267 24.83 -16.14 17.96
C ILE A 267 23.35 -16.62 17.97
N ALA A 268 22.47 -16.05 17.15
CA ALA A 268 21.10 -16.51 16.92
C ALA A 268 21.07 -17.81 16.08
N THR A 269 21.98 -18.73 16.38
CA THR A 269 21.75 -20.16 16.17
C THR A 269 20.79 -20.66 17.25
N GLN A 270 20.00 -21.68 16.90
CA GLN A 270 18.93 -22.29 17.72
C GLN A 270 19.33 -22.67 19.16
N ASP A 271 20.63 -22.71 19.49
CA ASP A 271 21.15 -23.13 20.78
C ASP A 271 21.20 -22.03 21.85
N SER A 272 21.37 -20.75 21.49
CA SER A 272 21.58 -19.69 22.50
C SER A 272 20.29 -19.32 23.23
N SER A 273 19.15 -19.22 22.53
CA SER A 273 17.86 -18.94 23.16
C SER A 273 17.39 -20.09 24.05
N ARG A 274 17.64 -21.34 23.64
CA ARG A 274 17.32 -22.54 24.44
C ARG A 274 18.20 -22.64 25.68
N ALA A 275 19.50 -22.35 25.57
CA ALA A 275 20.40 -22.30 26.71
C ALA A 275 20.05 -21.18 27.70
N THR A 276 19.72 -19.99 27.19
CA THR A 276 19.28 -18.87 28.03
C THR A 276 17.96 -19.22 28.74
N PHE A 277 17.02 -19.85 28.03
CA PHE A 277 15.73 -20.26 28.57
C PHE A 277 15.85 -21.37 29.62
N ASN A 278 16.62 -22.43 29.35
CA ASN A 278 16.88 -23.51 30.30
C ASN A 278 17.55 -22.96 31.57
N LYS A 279 18.48 -22.01 31.42
CA LYS A 279 19.12 -21.34 32.55
C LYS A 279 18.12 -20.55 33.40
N PHE A 280 17.08 -19.96 32.80
CA PHE A 280 16.01 -19.31 33.56
C PHE A 280 15.10 -20.32 34.26
N SER A 281 14.71 -21.40 33.60
CA SER A 281 13.97 -22.50 34.23
C SER A 281 14.74 -23.10 35.41
N GLU A 282 16.05 -23.34 35.26
CA GLU A 282 16.93 -23.81 36.34
C GLU A 282 16.96 -22.82 37.50
N ILE A 283 17.01 -21.51 37.24
CA ILE A 283 16.98 -20.49 38.29
C ILE A 283 15.62 -20.47 39.01
N ILE A 284 14.50 -20.60 38.27
CA ILE A 284 13.14 -20.62 38.82
C ILE A 284 12.89 -21.88 39.67
N GLU A 285 13.53 -23.00 39.33
CA GLU A 285 13.40 -24.28 40.02
C GLU A 285 14.35 -24.46 41.22
N LYS A 286 15.32 -23.55 41.41
CA LYS A 286 16.17 -23.56 42.63
C LYS A 286 15.34 -23.21 43.86
N GLU A 287 15.44 -24.03 44.91
CA GLU A 287 14.85 -23.74 46.22
C GLU A 287 15.38 -22.45 46.86
N ASN A 288 16.63 -22.06 46.55
CA ASN A 288 17.28 -20.84 47.05
C ASN A 288 18.11 -20.14 45.95
N PRO A 289 17.49 -19.27 45.11
CA PRO A 289 18.20 -18.53 44.07
C PRO A 289 19.17 -17.49 44.66
N THR A 290 20.31 -17.28 43.99
CA THR A 290 21.32 -16.30 44.44
C THR A 290 20.88 -14.85 44.13
N GLU A 291 21.48 -13.84 44.79
CA GLU A 291 21.17 -12.43 44.51
C GLU A 291 21.42 -12.03 43.04
N THR A 292 22.44 -12.61 42.41
CA THR A 292 22.72 -12.43 40.98
C THR A 292 21.64 -13.08 40.10
N ASP A 293 21.16 -14.27 40.49
CA ASP A 293 20.05 -14.95 39.81
C ASP A 293 18.76 -14.11 39.89
N LEU A 294 18.47 -13.51 41.06
CA LEU A 294 17.31 -12.64 41.28
C LEU A 294 17.41 -11.31 40.51
N LYS A 295 18.59 -10.69 40.43
CA LYS A 295 18.83 -9.48 39.61
C LYS A 295 18.68 -9.77 38.12
N LEU A 296 19.17 -10.92 37.66
CA LEU A 296 19.01 -11.35 36.26
C LEU A 296 17.53 -11.61 35.92
N LEU A 297 16.78 -12.26 36.81
CA LEU A 297 15.33 -12.43 36.65
C LEU A 297 14.58 -11.09 36.66
N ALA A 298 14.92 -10.16 37.56
CA ALA A 298 14.25 -8.86 37.69
C ALA A 298 14.45 -7.91 36.48
N THR A 299 15.49 -8.12 35.68
CA THR A 299 15.74 -7.33 34.45
C THR A 299 14.93 -7.82 33.24
N ILE A 300 14.35 -9.02 33.32
CA ILE A 300 13.70 -9.71 32.19
C ILE A 300 12.22 -10.00 32.50
N LEU A 301 11.89 -10.34 33.74
CA LEU A 301 10.51 -10.54 34.18
C LEU A 301 9.76 -9.19 34.24
N PRO A 302 8.50 -9.16 33.82
CA PRO A 302 7.68 -7.97 33.96
C PRO A 302 7.56 -7.57 35.44
N LYS A 303 7.60 -6.26 35.73
CA LYS A 303 7.49 -5.69 37.10
C LYS A 303 6.17 -6.03 37.83
N LYS A 304 5.22 -6.66 37.13
CA LYS A 304 3.95 -7.17 37.64
C LYS A 304 3.77 -8.58 37.08
N ALA A 305 3.08 -9.45 37.82
CA ALA A 305 2.73 -10.77 37.31
C ALA A 305 1.99 -10.59 35.98
N PRO A 306 2.41 -11.29 34.91
CA PRO A 306 1.74 -11.19 33.63
C PRO A 306 0.30 -11.65 33.83
N THR A 307 -0.65 -10.71 33.84
CA THR A 307 -2.06 -11.05 33.86
C THR A 307 -2.42 -11.71 32.54
N LEU A 308 -3.51 -12.49 32.52
CA LEU A 308 -4.04 -13.00 31.27
C LEU A 308 -4.28 -11.86 30.26
N ASP A 309 -4.70 -10.66 30.72
CA ASP A 309 -4.85 -9.48 29.86
C ASP A 309 -3.51 -8.92 29.33
N TYR A 310 -2.45 -8.91 30.13
CA TYR A 310 -1.11 -8.56 29.67
C TYR A 310 -0.61 -9.54 28.62
N PHE A 311 -0.85 -10.83 28.83
CA PHE A 311 -0.55 -11.87 27.87
C PHE A 311 -1.34 -11.70 26.57
N LYS A 312 -2.66 -11.45 26.68
CA LYS A 312 -3.53 -11.13 25.54
C LYS A 312 -3.01 -9.93 24.74
N SER A 313 -2.57 -8.87 25.42
CA SER A 313 -1.93 -7.71 24.78
C SER A 313 -0.62 -8.07 24.10
N ARG A 314 0.25 -8.85 24.74
CA ARG A 314 1.54 -9.26 24.17
C ARG A 314 1.39 -10.20 22.98
N VAL A 315 0.53 -11.20 23.08
CA VAL A 315 0.14 -12.07 21.96
C VAL A 315 -0.43 -11.19 20.85
N SER A 316 -1.38 -10.31 21.15
CA SER A 316 -1.92 -9.37 20.16
C SER A 316 -0.82 -8.53 19.49
N GLU A 317 0.12 -7.95 20.23
CA GLU A 317 1.28 -7.18 19.72
C GLU A 317 2.25 -8.03 18.87
N MET A 318 2.57 -9.24 19.32
CA MET A 318 3.48 -10.18 18.65
C MET A 318 2.91 -10.70 17.33
N PHE A 319 1.60 -10.60 17.21
CA PHE A 319 0.79 -11.14 16.14
C PHE A 319 -0.03 -10.08 15.42
N GLN A 320 0.18 -8.79 15.72
CA GLN A 320 -0.30 -7.76 14.83
C GLN A 320 0.38 -8.04 13.49
N PRO A 321 -0.39 -8.32 12.41
CA PRO A 321 0.22 -8.47 11.10
C PRO A 321 1.11 -7.25 10.90
N ALA A 322 2.41 -7.48 10.67
CA ALA A 322 3.41 -6.43 10.55
C ALA A 322 2.87 -5.35 9.59
N ALA A 323 2.35 -4.26 10.17
CA ALA A 323 1.41 -3.33 9.57
C ALA A 323 0.18 -4.00 8.91
N THR A 324 -1.03 -3.65 9.35
CA THR A 324 -2.17 -3.75 8.43
C THR A 324 -1.84 -2.85 7.24
N ARG A 325 -1.40 -3.47 6.14
CA ARG A 325 -1.06 -2.76 4.90
C ARG A 325 -2.26 -1.95 4.50
N SER A 326 -2.01 -0.69 4.15
CA SER A 326 -3.08 0.15 3.69
C SER A 326 -3.57 -0.38 2.34
N LYS A 327 -4.82 -0.86 2.28
CA LYS A 327 -5.41 -1.31 1.01
C LYS A 327 -5.87 -0.10 0.23
N TRP A 328 -4.93 0.45 -0.52
CA TRP A 328 -5.19 1.52 -1.47
C TRP A 328 -5.95 0.99 -2.67
N MET A 329 -6.92 1.76 -3.15
CA MET A 329 -7.61 1.38 -4.36
C MET A 329 -6.70 1.61 -5.57
N ILE A 330 -6.37 0.54 -6.28
CA ILE A 330 -5.60 0.60 -7.52
C ILE A 330 -6.58 0.77 -8.68
N VAL A 331 -6.97 2.01 -8.96
CA VAL A 331 -7.77 2.34 -10.15
C VAL A 331 -6.83 2.49 -11.33
N GLY A 332 -6.65 1.40 -12.09
CA GLY A 332 -5.84 1.40 -13.29
C GLY A 332 -6.41 0.53 -14.40
N VAL A 333 -6.23 0.98 -15.65
CA VAL A 333 -6.53 0.26 -16.89
C VAL A 333 -5.36 -0.66 -17.20
N ARG A 334 -5.21 -1.70 -16.39
CA ARG A 334 -4.16 -2.71 -16.49
C ARG A 334 -4.65 -4.07 -15.99
N PRO A 335 -4.06 -5.19 -16.47
CA PRO A 335 -4.36 -6.52 -15.94
C PRO A 335 -4.06 -6.69 -14.46
N ASP A 336 -3.06 -5.99 -13.91
CA ASP A 336 -2.71 -5.98 -12.49
C ASP A 336 -3.50 -4.97 -11.63
N GLY A 337 -4.47 -4.28 -12.23
CA GLY A 337 -5.35 -3.30 -11.58
C GLY A 337 -6.73 -3.88 -11.27
N VAL A 338 -7.80 -3.18 -11.69
CA VAL A 338 -9.21 -3.51 -11.34
C VAL A 338 -9.71 -4.87 -11.85
N LEU A 339 -8.93 -5.56 -12.69
CA LEU A 339 -9.28 -6.89 -13.19
C LEU A 339 -8.97 -7.99 -12.18
N VAL A 340 -8.08 -7.75 -11.21
CA VAL A 340 -7.62 -8.74 -10.21
C VAL A 340 -8.09 -8.44 -8.78
N ASP A 341 -9.25 -7.80 -8.62
CA ASP A 341 -9.75 -7.40 -7.30
C ASP A 341 -9.75 -8.53 -6.25
N ASP A 342 -10.05 -9.77 -6.66
CA ASP A 342 -10.08 -10.95 -5.80
C ASP A 342 -8.67 -11.43 -5.36
N PHE A 343 -7.62 -10.96 -6.03
CA PHE A 343 -6.22 -11.32 -5.78
C PHE A 343 -5.36 -10.15 -5.28
N ASN A 344 -5.93 -8.99 -4.99
CA ASN A 344 -5.18 -7.78 -4.62
C ASN A 344 -4.14 -8.03 -3.53
N ASP A 345 -4.50 -8.75 -2.47
CA ASP A 345 -3.57 -9.05 -1.36
C ASP A 345 -2.32 -9.83 -1.80
N LEU A 346 -2.45 -10.77 -2.74
CA LEU A 346 -1.32 -11.51 -3.30
C LEU A 346 -0.53 -10.66 -4.30
N ILE A 347 -1.23 -9.94 -5.16
CA ILE A 347 -0.65 -9.08 -6.20
C ILE A 347 0.20 -7.97 -5.58
N ASP A 348 -0.26 -7.35 -4.50
CA ASP A 348 0.47 -6.28 -3.81
C ASP A 348 1.81 -6.77 -3.24
N VAL A 349 1.88 -8.01 -2.74
CA VAL A 349 3.14 -8.61 -2.28
C VAL A 349 4.15 -8.77 -3.43
N PHE A 350 3.68 -9.04 -4.66
CA PHE A 350 4.55 -9.08 -5.83
C PHE A 350 4.98 -7.68 -6.28
N LYS A 351 4.07 -6.71 -6.29
CA LYS A 351 4.37 -5.30 -6.63
C LYS A 351 5.45 -4.72 -5.74
N GLU A 352 5.43 -5.03 -4.44
CA GLU A 352 6.45 -4.60 -3.47
C GLU A 352 7.87 -5.12 -3.77
N ARG A 353 8.03 -6.13 -4.63
CA ARG A 353 9.36 -6.62 -5.06
C ARG A 353 9.96 -5.81 -6.18
N ILE A 354 9.19 -4.89 -6.76
CA ILE A 354 9.65 -4.00 -7.80
C ILE A 354 9.70 -2.59 -7.22
N ASN A 355 10.74 -1.85 -7.57
CA ASN A 355 10.78 -0.42 -7.31
C ASN A 355 11.12 0.34 -8.59
N PHE A 356 10.16 1.10 -9.11
CA PHE A 356 10.35 1.90 -10.33
C PHE A 356 11.43 2.98 -10.16
N LEU A 357 11.72 3.39 -8.92
CA LEU A 357 12.77 4.36 -8.63
C LEU A 357 14.19 3.78 -8.79
N ASN A 358 14.32 2.46 -8.92
CA ASN A 358 15.59 1.83 -9.31
C ASN A 358 15.97 2.11 -10.77
N TYR A 359 15.01 2.55 -11.58
CA TYR A 359 15.27 2.93 -12.96
C TYR A 359 15.59 4.43 -13.05
N GLN A 360 16.88 4.77 -13.13
CA GLN A 360 17.37 6.15 -13.12
C GLN A 360 16.67 7.06 -14.12
N ASP A 361 16.54 6.60 -15.36
CA ASP A 361 15.98 7.39 -16.45
C ASP A 361 14.57 7.90 -16.10
N LEU A 362 13.78 7.11 -15.38
CA LEU A 362 12.44 7.52 -14.95
C LEU A 362 12.49 8.73 -14.01
N ILE A 363 13.42 8.76 -13.05
CA ILE A 363 13.57 9.89 -12.13
C ILE A 363 13.98 11.14 -12.90
N ASP A 364 14.92 11.00 -13.83
CA ASP A 364 15.44 12.11 -14.64
C ASP A 364 14.34 12.71 -15.53
N ILE A 365 13.52 11.86 -16.12
CA ILE A 365 12.36 12.27 -16.91
C ILE A 365 11.29 12.93 -16.04
N CYS A 366 10.93 12.35 -14.90
CA CYS A 366 9.92 12.95 -14.01
C CYS A 366 10.38 14.33 -13.53
N ARG A 367 11.68 14.49 -13.22
CA ARG A 367 12.29 15.76 -12.86
C ARG A 367 12.18 16.80 -13.98
N TYR A 368 12.49 16.40 -15.21
CA TYR A 368 12.38 17.27 -16.38
C TYR A 368 10.93 17.71 -16.61
N LEU A 369 9.99 16.77 -16.55
CA LEU A 369 8.56 17.01 -16.78
C LEU A 369 7.87 17.78 -15.67
N ASN A 370 8.40 17.75 -14.44
CA ASN A 370 7.89 18.52 -13.29
C ASN A 370 8.02 20.05 -13.47
N THR A 371 8.51 20.55 -14.61
CA THR A 371 8.43 21.98 -14.96
C THR A 371 7.16 22.33 -15.73
N GLY A 372 6.54 21.37 -16.43
CA GLY A 372 5.34 21.57 -17.25
C GLY A 372 4.03 21.29 -16.52
N ASN A 373 2.98 22.04 -16.88
CA ASN A 373 1.62 21.89 -16.30
C ASN A 373 0.56 21.49 -17.34
N GLU A 374 0.95 21.35 -18.61
CA GLU A 374 0.04 21.06 -19.71
C GLU A 374 -0.18 19.56 -19.85
N LEU A 375 -1.45 19.16 -19.98
CA LEU A 375 -1.81 17.79 -20.29
C LEU A 375 -1.42 17.50 -21.75
N ARG A 376 -0.26 16.85 -21.94
CA ARG A 376 0.23 16.44 -23.27
C ARG A 376 0.94 15.10 -23.22
N ARG A 377 1.10 14.49 -24.39
CA ARG A 377 1.90 13.28 -24.57
C ARG A 377 3.38 13.63 -24.43
N ILE A 378 4.12 12.82 -23.67
CA ILE A 378 5.59 12.88 -23.62
C ILE A 378 6.14 12.50 -24.99
N THR A 379 7.03 13.32 -25.51
CA THR A 379 7.64 13.15 -26.82
C THR A 379 9.04 12.52 -26.71
N ALA A 380 9.49 11.87 -27.78
CA ALA A 380 10.86 11.35 -27.84
C ALA A 380 11.92 12.46 -27.72
N GLU A 381 11.58 13.69 -28.11
CA GLU A 381 12.45 14.87 -27.94
C GLU A 381 12.59 15.26 -26.47
N GLU A 382 11.50 15.23 -25.69
CA GLU A 382 11.58 15.47 -24.23
C GLU A 382 12.41 14.39 -23.53
N ILE A 383 12.32 13.12 -23.97
CA ILE A 383 13.16 12.03 -23.46
C ILE A 383 14.63 12.25 -23.84
N GLU A 384 14.91 12.63 -25.09
CA GLU A 384 16.26 12.98 -25.56
C GLU A 384 16.86 14.13 -24.73
N ASN A 385 16.08 15.18 -24.47
CA ASN A 385 16.50 16.32 -23.67
C ASN A 385 16.69 15.96 -22.19
N ALA A 386 15.81 15.14 -21.61
CA ALA A 386 15.90 14.74 -20.21
C ALA A 386 17.13 13.85 -19.95
N LEU A 387 17.42 12.92 -20.87
CA LEU A 387 18.47 11.91 -20.68
C LEU A 387 19.78 12.22 -21.41
N GLN A 388 19.81 13.25 -22.28
CA GLN A 388 20.98 13.61 -23.10
C GLN A 388 21.47 12.44 -23.98
N ILE A 389 20.52 11.76 -24.63
CA ILE A 389 20.76 10.56 -25.45
C ILE A 389 20.40 10.80 -26.92
N SER A 390 20.86 9.92 -27.82
CA SER A 390 20.46 9.98 -29.23
C SER A 390 18.95 9.84 -29.42
N LYS A 391 18.42 10.51 -30.46
CA LYS A 391 17.03 10.34 -30.95
C LYS A 391 16.58 8.89 -31.12
N ARG A 392 17.45 7.98 -31.58
CA ARG A 392 17.08 6.54 -31.70
C ARG A 392 16.92 5.89 -30.32
N GLY A 393 17.77 6.24 -29.37
CA GLY A 393 17.66 5.80 -27.98
C GLY A 393 16.38 6.31 -27.33
N SER A 394 16.01 7.56 -27.59
CA SER A 394 14.84 8.18 -26.96
C SER A 394 13.51 7.51 -27.34
N PHE A 395 13.34 7.02 -28.58
CA PHE A 395 12.16 6.21 -28.93
C PHE A 395 12.05 4.91 -28.13
N ARG A 396 13.18 4.22 -27.87
CA ARG A 396 13.19 2.99 -27.07
C ARG A 396 12.86 3.27 -25.61
N HIS A 397 13.43 4.34 -25.05
CA HIS A 397 13.14 4.74 -23.67
C HIS A 397 11.70 5.22 -23.52
N LEU A 398 11.17 5.99 -24.48
CA LEU A 398 9.78 6.41 -24.47
C LEU A 398 8.83 5.22 -24.31
N ALA A 399 8.99 4.17 -25.12
CA ALA A 399 8.14 2.98 -25.06
C ALA A 399 8.16 2.28 -23.68
N LYS A 400 9.29 2.28 -22.97
CA LYS A 400 9.40 1.75 -21.60
C LYS A 400 8.79 2.69 -20.57
N ILE A 401 9.07 3.99 -20.70
CA ILE A 401 8.61 5.02 -19.77
C ILE A 401 7.09 5.12 -19.78
N GLU A 402 6.46 5.06 -20.96
CA GLU A 402 5.00 5.06 -21.10
C GLU A 402 4.30 3.90 -20.33
N GLN A 403 5.04 2.85 -19.93
CA GLN A 403 4.53 1.70 -19.18
C GLN A 403 4.65 1.85 -17.66
N ILE A 404 5.55 2.71 -17.18
CA ILE A 404 5.91 2.84 -15.75
C ILE A 404 5.67 4.26 -15.20
N ILE A 405 5.16 5.17 -16.03
CA ILE A 405 4.79 6.54 -15.66
C ILE A 405 3.27 6.70 -15.67
N ASN A 406 2.75 7.44 -14.70
CA ASN A 406 1.37 7.88 -14.61
C ASN A 406 1.28 9.39 -14.83
N THR A 407 0.09 9.83 -15.25
CA THR A 407 -0.28 11.25 -15.26
C THR A 407 -1.47 11.41 -14.33
N THR A 408 -1.30 12.21 -13.28
CA THR A 408 -2.40 12.59 -12.39
C THR A 408 -2.94 13.95 -12.81
N THR A 409 -4.24 14.01 -13.07
CA THR A 409 -4.94 15.27 -13.35
C THR A 409 -5.44 15.87 -12.05
N ILE A 410 -5.05 17.11 -11.78
CA ILE A 410 -5.53 17.90 -10.65
C ILE A 410 -6.59 18.86 -11.17
N VAL A 411 -7.83 18.71 -10.69
CA VAL A 411 -8.95 19.57 -11.07
C VAL A 411 -8.98 20.79 -10.16
N ASN A 412 -8.98 21.99 -10.75
CA ASN A 412 -9.07 23.25 -10.04
C ASN A 412 -10.53 23.53 -9.63
N LEU A 413 -10.96 22.94 -8.52
CA LEU A 413 -12.31 23.11 -7.99
C LEU A 413 -12.64 24.57 -7.66
N GLN A 414 -11.67 25.32 -7.15
CA GLN A 414 -11.88 26.72 -6.79
C GLN A 414 -12.17 27.59 -8.01
N ALA A 415 -11.50 27.35 -9.14
CA ALA A 415 -11.84 28.03 -10.40
C ALA A 415 -13.29 27.79 -10.83
N MET A 416 -13.93 26.70 -10.37
CA MET A 416 -15.33 26.39 -10.63
C MET A 416 -16.28 26.86 -9.51
N GLY A 417 -15.77 27.52 -8.46
CA GLY A 417 -16.55 27.93 -7.29
C GLY A 417 -16.94 26.76 -6.36
N LEU A 418 -16.14 25.69 -6.37
CA LEU A 418 -16.27 24.51 -5.53
C LEU A 418 -15.17 24.45 -4.47
N LYS A 419 -15.42 23.70 -3.40
CA LYS A 419 -14.46 23.39 -2.32
C LYS A 419 -14.56 21.92 -1.91
N PHE A 420 -13.52 21.43 -1.26
CA PHE A 420 -13.54 20.14 -0.59
C PHE A 420 -14.03 20.27 0.85
N ARG A 421 -14.66 19.19 1.33
CA ARG A 421 -14.94 18.95 2.74
C ARG A 421 -14.58 17.52 3.09
N TYR A 422 -13.73 17.34 4.10
CA TYR A 422 -13.47 16.02 4.67
C TYR A 422 -14.16 15.91 6.02
N VAL A 423 -14.88 14.80 6.22
CA VAL A 423 -15.63 14.55 7.45
C VAL A 423 -15.20 13.20 8.01
N VAL A 424 -14.96 13.13 9.32
CA VAL A 424 -14.60 11.89 10.00
C VAL A 424 -15.53 11.60 11.16
N ALA A 425 -15.76 10.32 11.40
CA ALA A 425 -16.70 9.89 12.41
C ALA A 425 -16.27 8.60 13.11
N LYS A 426 -16.80 8.42 14.32
CA LYS A 426 -16.44 7.32 15.23
C LYS A 426 -17.10 5.98 14.91
N LYS A 427 -18.13 5.94 14.05
CA LYS A 427 -18.90 4.72 13.73
C LYS A 427 -18.74 4.34 12.26
N ARG A 428 -18.54 3.04 11.96
CA ARG A 428 -18.40 2.50 10.58
C ARG A 428 -19.61 2.64 9.64
N ARG A 429 -20.82 2.90 10.14
CA ARG A 429 -22.02 3.01 9.28
C ARG A 429 -22.01 4.35 8.53
N PRO A 430 -22.47 4.42 7.27
CA PRO A 430 -22.39 5.66 6.49
C PRO A 430 -23.17 6.76 7.23
N LEU A 431 -22.47 7.81 7.65
CA LEU A 431 -23.11 8.91 8.39
C LEU A 431 -23.88 9.85 7.47
N LEU A 432 -23.42 10.02 6.23
CA LEU A 432 -23.81 11.15 5.40
C LEU A 432 -24.22 10.69 4.00
N LYS A 433 -25.46 10.99 3.63
CA LYS A 433 -25.91 10.92 2.24
C LYS A 433 -25.54 12.26 1.59
N SER A 434 -24.77 12.20 0.51
CA SER A 434 -24.29 13.38 -0.20
C SER A 434 -24.02 13.00 -1.64
N ASP A 435 -24.60 13.75 -2.57
CA ASP A 435 -24.32 13.59 -3.99
C ASP A 435 -22.90 14.08 -4.35
N GLY A 436 -22.30 14.87 -3.45
CA GLY A 436 -20.92 15.36 -3.54
C GLY A 436 -19.88 14.38 -3.01
N LEU A 437 -20.24 13.16 -2.61
CA LEU A 437 -19.28 12.16 -2.10
C LEU A 437 -18.23 11.82 -3.19
N VAL A 438 -16.95 12.00 -2.87
CA VAL A 438 -15.79 11.71 -3.72
C VAL A 438 -15.08 10.45 -3.27
N GLU A 439 -14.94 10.27 -1.97
CA GLU A 439 -14.14 9.20 -1.39
C GLU A 439 -14.74 8.75 -0.07
N LYS A 440 -14.67 7.44 0.19
CA LYS A 440 -15.03 6.85 1.48
C LYS A 440 -13.89 5.97 1.94
N VAL A 441 -13.48 6.15 3.19
CA VAL A 441 -12.35 5.44 3.78
C VAL A 441 -12.73 4.81 5.10
N HIS A 442 -12.36 3.55 5.29
CA HIS A 442 -12.38 2.89 6.60
C HIS A 442 -10.99 2.95 7.21
N PHE A 443 -10.94 3.18 8.52
CA PHE A 443 -9.70 3.29 9.27
C PHE A 443 -9.52 2.12 10.23
N THR A 444 -8.25 1.78 10.50
CA THR A 444 -7.82 0.85 11.55
C THR A 444 -7.14 1.59 12.70
N GLY A 445 -7.27 1.06 13.91
CA GLY A 445 -6.48 1.51 15.08
C GLY A 445 -6.79 2.92 15.60
N ASN A 446 -7.91 3.55 15.21
CA ASN A 446 -8.25 4.92 15.59
C ASN A 446 -9.68 5.02 16.19
N LEU A 447 -9.92 6.04 17.02
CA LEU A 447 -11.24 6.42 17.51
C LEU A 447 -12.22 6.72 16.37
N TYR A 448 -11.72 7.31 15.28
CA TYR A 448 -12.44 7.50 14.04
C TYR A 448 -12.36 6.24 13.20
N GLN A 449 -13.51 5.72 12.79
CA GLN A 449 -13.59 4.47 12.03
C GLN A 449 -13.86 4.69 10.55
N ILE A 450 -14.36 5.86 10.18
CA ILE A 450 -14.71 6.22 8.82
C ILE A 450 -14.34 7.67 8.52
N GLY A 451 -13.90 7.93 7.30
CA GLY A 451 -13.81 9.27 6.73
C GLY A 451 -14.46 9.35 5.36
N THR A 452 -15.03 10.50 5.03
CA THR A 452 -15.65 10.77 3.74
C THR A 452 -15.20 12.12 3.20
N LEU A 453 -14.76 12.12 1.94
CA LEU A 453 -14.40 13.33 1.20
C LEU A 453 -15.56 13.75 0.32
N HIS A 454 -15.89 15.03 0.33
CA HIS A 454 -16.99 15.62 -0.44
C HIS A 454 -16.51 16.82 -1.25
N VAL A 455 -17.18 17.07 -2.37
CA VAL A 455 -17.11 18.31 -3.13
C VAL A 455 -18.44 19.02 -3.02
N GLU A 456 -18.38 20.33 -2.79
CA GLU A 456 -19.57 21.17 -2.63
C GLU A 456 -19.29 22.59 -3.14
N PRO A 457 -20.34 23.36 -3.49
CA PRO A 457 -20.20 24.79 -3.76
C PRO A 457 -19.54 25.53 -2.59
N GLU A 458 -18.76 26.57 -2.86
CA GLU A 458 -18.10 27.38 -1.82
C GLU A 458 -19.07 27.91 -0.76
N LYS A 459 -20.31 28.21 -1.17
CA LYS A 459 -21.38 28.73 -0.30
C LYS A 459 -22.12 27.65 0.50
N SER A 460 -21.84 26.37 0.27
CA SER A 460 -22.44 25.27 1.03
C SER A 460 -22.06 25.38 2.51
N GLU A 461 -23.06 25.22 3.37
CA GLU A 461 -22.88 25.17 4.83
C GLU A 461 -22.34 23.81 5.29
N GLY A 462 -22.53 22.77 4.47
CA GLY A 462 -22.16 21.39 4.80
C GLY A 462 -23.25 20.65 5.58
N PRO A 463 -22.94 19.45 6.07
CA PRO A 463 -23.86 18.65 6.89
C PRO A 463 -23.96 19.18 8.33
N ASP A 464 -25.05 18.83 9.03
CA ASP A 464 -25.28 19.20 10.43
C ASP A 464 -24.15 18.73 11.37
N LYS A 465 -23.72 19.62 12.28
CA LYS A 465 -22.41 19.55 12.97
C LYS A 465 -22.30 18.61 14.18
N GLN A 466 -23.32 17.82 14.53
CA GLN A 466 -23.47 17.47 15.95
C GLN A 466 -22.42 16.52 16.58
N GLU A 467 -21.62 15.74 15.83
CA GLU A 467 -20.57 14.88 16.45
C GLU A 467 -19.35 14.56 15.55
N MET A 468 -19.04 15.39 14.54
CA MET A 468 -18.02 15.07 13.52
C MET A 468 -16.87 16.07 13.50
N LEU A 469 -15.63 15.57 13.42
CA LEU A 469 -14.49 16.42 13.06
C LEU A 469 -14.51 16.59 11.54
N GLN A 470 -14.39 17.83 11.09
CA GLN A 470 -14.45 18.18 9.68
C GLN A 470 -13.51 19.33 9.36
N VAL A 471 -12.98 19.33 8.14
CA VAL A 471 -12.20 20.43 7.59
C VAL A 471 -12.65 20.74 6.17
N THR A 472 -12.41 21.97 5.74
CA THR A 472 -12.68 22.41 4.37
C THR A 472 -11.39 22.87 3.69
N GLY A 473 -11.37 22.81 2.36
CA GLY A 473 -10.22 23.24 1.56
C GLY A 473 -10.61 23.77 0.20
N ASN A 474 -9.92 24.82 -0.21
CA ASN A 474 -10.03 25.42 -1.54
C ASN A 474 -8.73 25.31 -2.34
N SER A 475 -7.59 25.07 -1.68
CA SER A 475 -6.29 24.90 -2.33
C SER A 475 -5.86 23.43 -2.33
N LEU A 476 -5.63 22.87 -3.52
CA LEU A 476 -5.10 21.51 -3.69
C LEU A 476 -3.58 21.51 -3.76
N PHE A 477 -2.96 20.48 -3.19
CA PHE A 477 -1.53 20.25 -3.33
C PHE A 477 -1.21 18.79 -3.66
N PHE A 478 -0.06 18.61 -4.29
CA PHE A 478 0.57 17.33 -4.53
C PHE A 478 2.07 17.46 -4.27
N SER A 479 2.64 16.47 -3.58
CA SER A 479 4.03 16.42 -3.20
C SER A 479 4.56 15.00 -3.38
N TYR A 480 5.65 14.84 -4.11
CA TYR A 480 6.37 13.58 -4.21
C TYR A 480 7.89 13.81 -4.15
N ARG A 481 8.52 13.22 -3.14
CA ARG A 481 9.92 13.45 -2.72
C ARG A 481 10.84 12.36 -3.28
N LEU A 482 11.20 12.47 -4.56
CA LEU A 482 12.13 11.52 -5.20
C LEU A 482 13.55 11.60 -4.59
N ASP A 483 13.87 12.72 -3.95
CA ASP A 483 15.13 12.98 -3.24
C ASP A 483 15.33 12.14 -1.98
N LEU A 484 14.24 11.62 -1.41
CA LEU A 484 14.29 10.68 -0.29
C LEU A 484 14.64 9.26 -0.74
N TYR A 485 14.67 8.97 -2.04
CA TYR A 485 15.06 7.64 -2.52
C TYR A 485 16.58 7.54 -2.71
N ASN A 486 17.21 6.57 -2.03
CA ASN A 486 18.60 6.22 -2.26
C ASN A 486 18.70 5.15 -3.34
N GLN A 487 19.08 5.53 -4.56
CA GLN A 487 19.23 4.57 -5.66
C GLN A 487 20.38 3.59 -5.45
N ASP A 488 21.54 4.05 -4.95
CA ASP A 488 22.69 3.17 -4.69
C ASP A 488 22.36 2.06 -3.68
N LYS A 489 21.57 2.41 -2.66
CA LYS A 489 21.13 1.49 -1.61
C LYS A 489 19.77 0.85 -1.92
N LYS A 490 19.14 1.19 -3.04
CA LYS A 490 17.78 0.78 -3.45
C LYS A 490 16.74 0.89 -2.33
N LYS A 491 16.80 1.97 -1.53
CA LYS A 491 15.96 2.13 -0.33
C LYS A 491 15.55 3.57 -0.08
N TRP A 492 14.41 3.74 0.54
CA TRP A 492 13.99 5.04 1.08
C TRP A 492 14.90 5.46 2.25
N ARG A 493 15.22 6.75 2.31
CA ARG A 493 15.96 7.39 3.40
C ARG A 493 14.97 8.00 4.37
N TYR A 494 15.39 8.08 5.62
CA TYR A 494 14.68 8.91 6.59
C TYR A 494 14.84 10.39 6.24
N PRO A 495 13.79 11.23 6.32
CA PRO A 495 13.84 12.64 5.93
C PRO A 495 14.95 13.47 6.59
N GLU A 496 15.31 13.19 7.83
CA GLU A 496 16.37 13.91 8.55
C GLU A 496 17.79 13.59 8.06
N GLU A 497 17.99 12.50 7.31
CA GLU A 497 19.30 12.16 6.74
C GLU A 497 19.76 13.18 5.68
N LEU A 498 18.83 13.97 5.12
CA LEU A 498 19.12 15.04 4.17
C LEU A 498 19.64 16.29 4.89
N LYS A 499 20.95 16.30 5.19
CA LYS A 499 21.65 17.43 5.84
C LYS A 499 21.74 18.70 4.98
N SER A 500 21.44 18.65 3.67
CA SER A 500 21.60 19.78 2.75
C SER A 500 20.28 20.45 2.37
N HIS A 501 20.24 21.78 2.42
CA HIS A 501 19.06 22.62 2.13
C HIS A 501 18.59 22.63 0.66
N ARG A 502 19.22 21.87 -0.23
CA ARG A 502 18.76 21.75 -1.62
C ARG A 502 17.86 20.53 -1.76
N LEU A 503 16.57 20.80 -1.79
CA LEU A 503 15.49 19.86 -2.10
C LEU A 503 15.54 19.50 -3.61
N MET A 504 16.65 18.92 -4.05
CA MET A 504 16.84 18.49 -5.44
C MET A 504 15.95 17.27 -5.70
N ASN A 505 15.04 17.33 -6.67
CA ASN A 505 14.09 16.25 -7.04
C ASN A 505 12.82 16.15 -6.18
N TRP A 506 12.39 17.26 -5.57
CA TRP A 506 11.05 17.38 -5.00
C TRP A 506 10.05 17.82 -6.07
N MET A 507 9.07 16.96 -6.38
CA MET A 507 7.92 17.31 -7.20
C MET A 507 6.83 17.90 -6.31
N PHE A 508 6.68 19.22 -6.31
CA PHE A 508 5.62 19.92 -5.57
C PHE A 508 4.76 20.72 -6.54
N ARG A 509 3.45 20.57 -6.42
CA ARG A 509 2.46 21.37 -7.13
C ARG A 509 1.39 21.84 -6.18
N GLU A 510 1.00 23.08 -6.36
CA GLU A 510 -0.08 23.73 -5.66
C GLU A 510 -0.97 24.38 -6.71
N VAL A 511 -2.26 24.10 -6.66
CA VAL A 511 -3.25 24.74 -7.52
C VAL A 511 -3.88 25.85 -6.70
N THR A 512 -3.38 27.07 -6.90
CA THR A 512 -3.89 28.27 -6.25
C THR A 512 -5.00 28.94 -7.06
N SER A 513 -5.86 29.66 -6.35
CA SER A 513 -7.03 30.35 -6.89
C SER A 513 -6.71 31.27 -8.06
N SER A 514 -7.49 31.21 -9.15
CA SER A 514 -7.70 32.39 -10.00
C SER A 514 -8.78 33.27 -9.38
N SER A 515 -8.67 34.59 -9.52
CA SER A 515 -9.73 35.53 -9.11
C SER A 515 -11.00 35.38 -9.95
N GLU A 516 -10.87 34.90 -11.18
CA GLU A 516 -11.98 34.69 -12.10
C GLU A 516 -12.53 33.27 -11.98
N LYS A 517 -13.84 33.17 -11.75
CA LYS A 517 -14.58 31.91 -11.75
C LYS A 517 -14.97 31.55 -13.17
N VAL A 518 -14.75 30.30 -13.55
CA VAL A 518 -15.04 29.74 -14.86
C VAL A 518 -16.23 28.80 -14.74
N ILE A 519 -17.23 29.01 -15.58
CA ILE A 519 -18.38 28.11 -15.70
C ILE A 519 -18.02 27.05 -16.76
N PRO A 520 -17.83 25.77 -16.38
CA PRO A 520 -17.63 24.71 -17.35
C PRO A 520 -18.95 24.36 -18.05
N THR A 521 -18.83 23.87 -19.27
CA THR A 521 -19.91 23.20 -20.02
C THR A 521 -20.07 21.75 -19.55
N GLN A 522 -21.24 21.13 -19.79
CA GLN A 522 -21.45 19.71 -19.48
C GLN A 522 -20.36 18.79 -20.05
N ARG A 523 -19.93 19.03 -21.29
CA ARG A 523 -18.88 18.23 -21.93
C ARG A 523 -17.50 18.40 -21.26
N GLU A 524 -17.21 19.59 -20.75
CA GLU A 524 -16.01 19.84 -19.94
C GLU A 524 -16.10 19.08 -18.61
N ILE A 525 -17.27 19.07 -17.95
CA ILE A 525 -17.53 18.28 -16.75
C ILE A 525 -17.29 16.79 -17.02
N ASP A 526 -17.89 16.24 -18.07
CA ASP A 526 -17.78 14.82 -18.42
C ASP A 526 -16.32 14.39 -18.61
N VAL A 527 -15.53 15.22 -19.33
CA VAL A 527 -14.10 14.96 -19.53
C VAL A 527 -13.34 15.07 -18.21
N MET A 528 -13.53 16.15 -17.44
CA MET A 528 -12.84 16.33 -16.17
C MET A 528 -13.10 15.19 -15.18
N SER A 529 -14.35 14.71 -15.09
CA SER A 529 -14.70 13.58 -14.22
C SER A 529 -13.88 12.32 -14.54
N VAL A 530 -13.76 11.98 -15.82
CA VAL A 530 -12.98 10.80 -16.24
C VAL A 530 -11.49 11.00 -15.98
N LEU A 531 -10.97 12.19 -16.29
CA LEU A 531 -9.56 12.49 -16.07
C LEU A 531 -9.18 12.48 -14.59
N TRP A 532 -10.08 12.95 -13.73
CA TRP A 532 -9.82 13.07 -12.30
C TRP A 532 -9.78 11.71 -11.61
N GLY A 533 -10.66 10.79 -12.00
CA GLY A 533 -10.67 9.43 -11.44
C GLY A 533 -9.65 8.47 -12.06
N SER A 534 -8.92 8.90 -13.09
CA SER A 534 -7.92 8.06 -13.76
C SER A 534 -6.50 8.55 -13.49
N HIS A 535 -5.62 7.65 -13.04
CA HIS A 535 -4.19 7.88 -12.91
C HIS A 535 -3.46 7.15 -14.02
N GLU A 536 -3.62 7.60 -15.26
CA GLU A 536 -3.17 6.87 -16.44
C GLU A 536 -2.31 7.72 -17.36
N TYR A 537 -1.41 7.06 -18.09
CA TYR A 537 -0.67 7.73 -19.15
C TYR A 537 -1.57 8.04 -20.37
N TRP A 538 -1.10 8.96 -21.22
CA TRP A 538 -1.88 9.59 -22.30
C TRP A 538 -2.68 8.61 -23.19
N HIS A 539 -2.10 7.48 -23.61
CA HIS A 539 -2.81 6.55 -24.49
C HIS A 539 -3.99 5.85 -23.80
N LYS A 540 -3.83 5.44 -22.53
CA LYS A 540 -4.90 4.83 -21.72
C LYS A 540 -5.97 5.85 -21.34
N MET A 541 -5.56 7.09 -21.05
CA MET A 541 -6.48 8.20 -20.85
C MET A 541 -7.34 8.45 -22.11
N LYS A 542 -6.72 8.47 -23.30
CA LYS A 542 -7.47 8.58 -24.57
C LYS A 542 -8.38 7.38 -24.82
N TRP A 543 -7.92 6.18 -24.51
CA TRP A 543 -8.73 4.97 -24.56
C TRP A 543 -9.95 5.07 -23.64
N LEU A 544 -9.81 5.61 -22.42
CA LEU A 544 -10.93 5.81 -21.49
C LEU A 544 -11.97 6.79 -22.05
N LEU A 545 -11.52 7.95 -22.55
CA LEU A 545 -12.40 8.95 -23.15
C LEU A 545 -13.14 8.40 -24.39
N ASP A 546 -12.46 7.61 -25.22
CA ASP A 546 -13.07 6.94 -26.36
C ASP A 546 -14.08 5.87 -25.92
N SER A 547 -13.78 5.14 -24.85
CA SER A 547 -14.66 4.09 -24.29
C SER A 547 -15.99 4.65 -23.77
N ILE A 548 -16.02 5.88 -23.30
CA ILE A 548 -17.26 6.59 -22.95
C ILE A 548 -17.88 7.37 -24.12
N LYS A 549 -17.45 7.11 -25.36
CA LYS A 549 -17.96 7.74 -26.60
C LYS A 549 -17.66 9.24 -26.71
N ILE A 550 -16.52 9.71 -26.22
CA ILE A 550 -15.98 11.05 -26.53
C ILE A 550 -14.99 10.92 -27.69
N PRO A 551 -15.34 11.36 -28.91
CA PRO A 551 -14.45 11.22 -30.06
C PRO A 551 -13.11 11.93 -29.84
N LYS A 552 -12.04 11.38 -30.44
CA LYS A 552 -10.68 11.92 -30.31
C LYS A 552 -10.59 13.42 -30.58
N ARG A 553 -11.16 13.90 -31.70
CA ARG A 553 -11.16 15.34 -32.04
C ARG A 553 -11.83 16.20 -30.98
N THR A 554 -12.95 15.73 -30.41
CA THR A 554 -13.68 16.43 -29.35
C THR A 554 -12.86 16.46 -28.06
N SER A 555 -12.27 15.33 -27.67
CA SER A 555 -11.41 15.30 -26.49
C SER A 555 -10.20 16.21 -26.66
N ASP A 556 -9.50 16.20 -27.79
CA ASP A 556 -8.34 17.07 -28.04
C ASP A 556 -8.70 18.56 -27.92
N TYR A 557 -9.86 18.96 -28.44
CA TYR A 557 -10.38 20.32 -28.30
C TYR A 557 -10.69 20.67 -26.83
N ILE A 558 -11.42 19.80 -26.12
CA ILE A 558 -11.80 20.05 -24.73
C ILE A 558 -10.58 20.09 -23.82
N LEU A 559 -9.64 19.16 -23.95
CA LEU A 559 -8.41 19.13 -23.14
C LEU A 559 -7.60 20.42 -23.27
N LYS A 560 -7.45 20.91 -24.51
CA LYS A 560 -6.80 22.20 -24.77
C LYS A 560 -7.53 23.34 -24.05
N HIS A 561 -8.85 23.36 -24.12
CA HIS A 561 -9.67 24.40 -23.52
C HIS A 561 -9.64 24.38 -21.98
N LEU A 562 -9.73 23.19 -21.38
CA LEU A 562 -9.60 23.00 -19.93
C LEU A 562 -8.25 23.51 -19.41
N SER A 563 -7.16 23.21 -20.14
CA SER A 563 -5.82 23.70 -19.81
C SER A 563 -5.70 25.23 -19.96
N GLN A 564 -6.22 25.80 -21.06
CA GLN A 564 -6.23 27.25 -21.28
C GLN A 564 -7.02 28.02 -20.20
N LYS A 565 -8.16 27.46 -19.77
CA LYS A 565 -8.98 27.99 -18.67
C LYS A 565 -8.40 27.70 -17.27
N ARG A 566 -7.28 26.98 -17.17
CA ARG A 566 -6.67 26.54 -15.91
C ARG A 566 -7.61 25.74 -15.00
N LEU A 567 -8.54 25.01 -15.61
CA LEU A 567 -9.47 24.11 -14.91
C LEU A 567 -8.79 22.78 -14.52
N ILE A 568 -7.75 22.40 -15.24
CA ILE A 568 -6.93 21.22 -14.94
C ILE A 568 -5.44 21.59 -14.96
N SER A 569 -4.68 20.90 -14.12
CA SER A 569 -3.23 20.79 -14.20
C SER A 569 -2.83 19.33 -14.13
N VAL A 570 -1.58 19.01 -14.49
CA VAL A 570 -1.11 17.62 -14.52
C VAL A 570 0.24 17.46 -13.86
N ILE A 571 0.47 16.24 -13.39
CA ILE A 571 1.75 15.80 -12.83
C ILE A 571 2.08 14.44 -13.40
N HIS A 572 3.28 14.34 -13.97
CA HIS A 572 3.85 13.07 -14.39
C HIS A 572 4.68 12.49 -13.25
N HIS A 573 4.36 11.28 -12.82
CA HIS A 573 5.06 10.61 -11.73
C HIS A 573 5.13 9.09 -11.98
N PRO A 574 6.09 8.39 -11.38
CA PRO A 574 6.11 6.92 -11.38
C PRO A 574 4.78 6.32 -10.89
N ILE A 575 4.42 5.11 -11.37
CA ILE A 575 3.27 4.38 -10.81
C ILE A 575 3.55 4.09 -9.33
N MET A 576 2.79 4.73 -8.45
CA MET A 576 3.09 4.76 -7.00
C MET A 576 3.02 3.37 -6.37
N ASP A 577 2.18 2.49 -6.90
CA ASP A 577 2.01 1.11 -6.44
C ASP A 577 3.31 0.29 -6.54
N TYR A 578 4.24 0.73 -7.41
CA TYR A 578 5.54 0.11 -7.65
C TYR A 578 6.69 0.95 -7.09
N CYS A 579 6.44 1.82 -6.11
CA CYS A 579 7.48 2.70 -5.54
C CYS A 579 7.88 2.35 -4.10
N GLY A 580 7.37 1.24 -3.55
CA GLY A 580 7.71 0.79 -2.20
C GLY A 580 7.29 1.77 -1.10
N ILE A 581 6.12 2.41 -1.26
CA ILE A 581 5.50 3.29 -0.26
C ILE A 581 4.06 2.83 0.07
N PRO A 582 3.89 1.59 0.57
CA PRO A 582 2.57 0.98 0.71
C PRO A 582 1.75 1.53 1.89
N ASN A 583 2.40 2.08 2.93
CA ASN A 583 1.69 2.58 4.10
C ASN A 583 1.04 3.92 3.80
N GLY A 584 -0.24 4.02 4.11
CA GLY A 584 -1.11 5.12 3.79
C GLY A 584 -1.84 5.67 4.99
N TYR A 585 -1.72 6.98 5.22
CA TYR A 585 -2.38 7.64 6.34
C TYR A 585 -3.18 8.85 5.86
N HIS A 586 -4.32 9.08 6.50
CA HIS A 586 -5.04 10.34 6.40
C HIS A 586 -4.70 11.21 7.61
N ILE A 587 -4.31 12.44 7.33
CA ILE A 587 -4.06 13.49 8.30
C ILE A 587 -5.16 14.53 8.12
N LEU A 588 -5.83 14.85 9.21
CA LEU A 588 -6.81 15.90 9.32
C LEU A 588 -6.31 16.85 10.39
N ALA A 589 -6.25 18.15 10.14
CA ALA A 589 -5.81 19.12 11.13
C ALA A 589 -6.57 20.44 11.00
N ARG A 590 -6.90 21.04 12.14
CA ARG A 590 -7.50 22.37 12.26
C ARG A 590 -6.83 23.09 13.42
N GLY A 591 -6.22 24.23 13.15
CA GLY A 591 -5.49 24.98 14.18
C GLY A 591 -6.12 26.33 14.45
N ASP A 592 -6.08 26.76 15.70
CA ASP A 592 -6.23 28.16 16.10
C ASP A 592 -4.86 28.80 16.43
N GLY A 593 -3.78 28.02 16.23
CA GLY A 593 -2.42 28.36 16.60
C GLY A 593 -1.77 29.49 15.79
N LYS A 594 -0.59 29.91 16.25
CA LYS A 594 0.19 31.01 15.66
C LYS A 594 0.81 30.69 14.30
N LYS A 595 1.04 29.39 14.02
CA LYS A 595 1.69 28.92 12.80
C LYS A 595 0.62 28.68 11.73
N SER A 596 0.86 29.17 10.52
CA SER A 596 -0.09 29.01 9.42
C SER A 596 -0.16 27.56 8.96
N VAL A 597 -1.31 27.15 8.45
CA VAL A 597 -1.51 25.82 7.85
C VAL A 597 -0.53 25.56 6.70
N THR A 598 -0.11 26.62 5.99
CA THR A 598 0.87 26.49 4.90
C THR A 598 2.25 26.10 5.44
N ASP A 599 2.61 26.52 6.65
CA ASP A 599 3.87 26.13 7.27
C ASP A 599 3.79 24.71 7.84
N ILE A 600 2.63 24.30 8.36
CA ILE A 600 2.37 22.91 8.75
C ILE A 600 2.41 21.98 7.52
N LEU A 601 1.84 22.41 6.40
CA LEU A 601 1.89 21.67 5.14
C LEU A 601 3.34 21.46 4.68
N LYS A 602 4.19 22.50 4.76
CA LYS A 602 5.62 22.38 4.45
C LYS A 602 6.31 21.35 5.34
N ASP A 603 5.98 21.32 6.63
CA ASP A 603 6.53 20.32 7.54
C ASP A 603 6.05 18.91 7.18
N ILE A 604 4.74 18.69 6.98
CA ILE A 604 4.18 17.38 6.62
C ILE A 604 4.79 16.86 5.30
N THR A 605 4.85 17.71 4.28
CA THR A 605 5.43 17.36 2.98
C THR A 605 6.95 17.19 3.03
N ARG A 606 7.61 17.77 4.04
CA ARG A 606 9.04 17.55 4.30
C ARG A 606 9.29 16.12 4.82
N PHE A 607 8.42 15.60 5.67
CA PHE A 607 8.58 14.26 6.25
C PHE A 607 7.99 13.14 5.38
N SER A 608 7.00 13.45 4.55
CA SER A 608 6.30 12.44 3.75
C SER A 608 7.01 12.15 2.42
N ASN A 609 7.14 10.87 2.05
CA ASN A 609 7.63 10.49 0.73
C ASN A 609 6.68 10.96 -0.36
N TYR A 610 5.38 10.78 -0.12
CA TYR A 610 4.30 11.25 -0.97
C TYR A 610 3.23 11.89 -0.09
N ALA A 611 2.66 13.01 -0.54
CA ALA A 611 1.53 13.66 0.09
C ALA A 611 0.64 14.33 -0.96
N GLN A 612 -0.67 14.19 -0.82
CA GLN A 612 -1.66 14.93 -1.60
C GLN A 612 -2.81 15.35 -0.69
N GLY A 613 -3.49 16.44 -1.02
CA GLY A 613 -4.64 16.86 -0.24
C GLY A 613 -5.03 18.29 -0.51
N PHE A 614 -5.66 18.91 0.48
CA PHE A 614 -6.09 20.29 0.40
C PHE A 614 -5.95 21.01 1.73
N TYR A 615 -5.91 22.33 1.65
CA TYR A 615 -5.98 23.18 2.82
C TYR A 615 -6.84 24.41 2.56
N ASN A 616 -7.21 25.08 3.65
CA ASN A 616 -7.84 26.38 3.64
C ASN A 616 -7.04 27.30 4.58
N GLN A 617 -6.39 28.31 3.99
CA GLN A 617 -5.56 29.24 4.74
C GLN A 617 -6.40 30.15 5.65
N ASP A 618 -7.63 30.49 5.25
CA ASP A 618 -8.51 31.39 5.98
C ASP A 618 -9.06 30.74 7.26
N THR A 619 -9.35 29.44 7.21
CA THR A 619 -9.85 28.65 8.35
C THR A 619 -8.75 27.84 9.05
N ASN A 620 -7.50 27.92 8.55
CA ASN A 620 -6.34 27.20 9.08
C ASN A 620 -6.57 25.68 9.18
N GLU A 621 -7.16 25.13 8.13
CA GLU A 621 -7.65 23.74 8.02
C GLU A 621 -6.85 22.96 6.96
N LEU A 622 -6.55 21.69 7.24
CA LEU A 622 -5.76 20.81 6.37
C LEU A 622 -6.34 19.41 6.34
N PHE A 623 -6.39 18.84 5.15
CA PHE A 623 -6.49 17.41 4.91
C PHE A 623 -5.33 16.96 4.03
N SER A 624 -4.66 15.87 4.42
CA SER A 624 -3.58 15.27 3.65
C SER A 624 -3.66 13.76 3.68
N THR A 625 -3.58 13.16 2.52
CA THR A 625 -3.23 11.76 2.30
C THR A 625 -1.73 11.65 2.15
N ILE A 626 -1.08 10.85 2.99
CA ILE A 626 0.37 10.61 2.89
C ILE A 626 0.68 9.14 2.64
N ARG A 627 1.78 8.87 1.92
CA ARG A 627 2.30 7.52 1.68
C ARG A 627 3.77 7.40 2.02
N MET A 628 4.12 6.24 2.58
CA MET A 628 5.38 6.01 3.28
C MET A 628 5.86 4.57 3.14
N PRO A 629 7.18 4.33 3.23
CA PRO A 629 7.73 2.98 3.37
C PRO A 629 7.34 2.37 4.73
N ILE A 630 7.29 1.04 4.80
CA ILE A 630 6.86 0.31 5.99
C ILE A 630 7.79 0.61 7.17
N GLU A 631 9.08 0.72 6.91
CA GLU A 631 10.14 0.82 7.90
C GLU A 631 10.07 2.09 8.76
N TYR A 632 9.52 3.18 8.20
CA TYR A 632 9.55 4.49 8.85
C TYR A 632 8.16 5.11 9.08
N GLY A 633 7.09 4.44 8.66
CA GLY A 633 5.72 4.97 8.71
C GLY A 633 5.35 5.47 10.11
N GLU A 634 5.36 4.60 11.12
CA GLU A 634 4.94 4.95 12.49
C GLU A 634 5.81 6.05 13.13
N VAL A 635 7.12 6.05 12.86
CA VAL A 635 8.04 7.07 13.40
C VAL A 635 7.69 8.45 12.85
N ILE A 636 7.49 8.55 11.54
CA ILE A 636 7.18 9.83 10.88
C ILE A 636 5.78 10.31 11.26
N ILE A 637 4.83 9.39 11.46
CA ILE A 637 3.50 9.74 11.98
C ILE A 637 3.60 10.34 13.39
N GLY A 638 4.45 9.77 14.25
CA GLY A 638 4.77 10.35 15.56
C GLY A 638 5.33 11.77 15.45
N GLU A 639 6.29 12.01 14.55
CA GLU A 639 6.86 13.35 14.36
C GLU A 639 5.82 14.36 13.83
N ILE A 640 4.97 13.95 12.90
CA ILE A 640 3.87 14.79 12.41
C ILE A 640 2.90 15.12 13.54
N ALA A 641 2.56 14.14 14.38
CA ALA A 641 1.71 14.34 15.55
C ALA A 641 2.31 15.35 16.53
N ASP A 642 3.60 15.22 16.86
CA ASP A 642 4.34 16.15 17.73
C ASP A 642 4.34 17.58 17.16
N ILE A 643 4.49 17.73 15.84
CA ILE A 643 4.44 19.04 15.17
C ILE A 643 3.04 19.64 15.28
N LEU A 644 1.99 18.88 15.04
CA LEU A 644 0.61 19.35 15.14
C LEU A 644 0.26 19.75 16.57
N GLU A 645 0.63 18.91 17.55
CA GLU A 645 0.41 19.17 18.97
C GLU A 645 1.16 20.42 19.45
N LYS A 646 2.45 20.54 19.13
CA LYS A 646 3.27 21.70 19.49
C LYS A 646 2.72 23.03 18.95
N ASN A 647 2.01 22.98 17.83
CA ASN A 647 1.41 24.17 17.20
C ASN A 647 -0.08 24.33 17.52
N ASN A 648 -0.61 23.60 18.49
CA ASN A 648 -2.02 23.64 18.93
C ASN A 648 -3.02 23.36 17.80
N PHE A 649 -2.73 22.38 16.93
CA PHE A 649 -3.73 21.87 16.00
C PHE A 649 -4.56 20.80 16.68
N GLU A 650 -5.88 20.87 16.52
CA GLU A 650 -6.74 19.70 16.69
C GLU A 650 -6.55 18.81 15.47
N TYR A 651 -6.21 17.54 15.68
CA TYR A 651 -5.88 16.66 14.56
C TYR A 651 -6.39 15.23 14.71
N MET A 652 -6.38 14.53 13.57
CA MET A 652 -6.54 13.09 13.47
C MET A 652 -5.49 12.57 12.49
N ILE A 653 -4.79 11.51 12.87
CA ILE A 653 -3.97 10.71 11.95
C ILE A 653 -4.44 9.27 12.01
N ALA A 654 -4.83 8.68 10.88
CA ALA A 654 -5.35 7.32 10.84
C ALA A 654 -4.81 6.54 9.65
N ASN A 655 -4.51 5.27 9.91
CA ASN A 655 -4.15 4.30 8.88
C ASN A 655 -5.39 3.87 8.10
N ILE A 656 -5.24 3.77 6.78
CA ILE A 656 -6.29 3.41 5.84
C ILE A 656 -6.44 1.89 5.80
N GLU A 657 -7.60 1.37 6.19
CA GLU A 657 -7.93 -0.05 6.05
C GLU A 657 -8.42 -0.38 4.64
N ARG A 658 -9.34 0.46 4.15
CA ARG A 658 -10.02 0.26 2.86
C ARG A 658 -10.50 1.60 2.33
N GLN A 659 -10.40 1.77 1.02
CA GLN A 659 -10.80 2.99 0.31
C GLN A 659 -11.79 2.64 -0.80
N TRP A 660 -12.75 3.54 -1.03
CA TRP A 660 -13.63 3.56 -2.20
C TRP A 660 -13.63 4.96 -2.79
N THR A 661 -13.65 5.04 -4.11
CA THR A 661 -13.51 6.30 -4.85
C THR A 661 -14.63 6.48 -5.85
N TYR A 662 -15.04 7.73 -6.08
CA TYR A 662 -16.20 8.11 -6.89
C TYR A 662 -15.90 9.33 -7.77
N TYR A 663 -14.64 9.55 -8.12
CA TYR A 663 -14.17 10.71 -8.89
C TYR A 663 -14.81 10.76 -10.29
N HIS A 664 -15.10 9.62 -10.92
CA HIS A 664 -15.70 9.56 -12.26
C HIS A 664 -17.12 10.10 -12.35
N THR A 665 -17.82 10.23 -11.22
CA THR A 665 -19.26 10.54 -11.20
C THR A 665 -19.60 11.75 -10.35
N VAL A 666 -18.69 12.21 -9.48
CA VAL A 666 -19.01 13.26 -8.50
C VAL A 666 -19.40 14.59 -9.14
N LEU A 667 -18.61 15.11 -10.10
CA LEU A 667 -18.92 16.41 -10.70
C LEU A 667 -20.24 16.40 -11.47
N GLN A 668 -20.57 15.28 -12.13
CA GLN A 668 -21.84 15.12 -12.84
C GLN A 668 -23.03 15.05 -11.87
N ARG A 669 -22.87 14.39 -10.72
CA ARG A 669 -23.92 14.32 -9.69
C ARG A 669 -24.33 15.70 -9.16
N ILE A 670 -23.38 16.61 -9.05
CA ILE A 670 -23.61 17.92 -8.44
C ILE A 670 -23.71 19.06 -9.47
N TYR A 671 -23.69 18.78 -10.77
CA TYR A 671 -23.78 19.81 -11.81
C TYR A 671 -25.16 19.78 -12.47
N ASP A 672 -25.86 20.90 -12.41
CA ASP A 672 -27.14 21.12 -13.08
C ASP A 672 -26.89 21.75 -14.45
N GLU A 673 -27.10 20.96 -15.50
CA GLU A 673 -26.94 21.38 -16.90
C GLU A 673 -27.93 22.48 -17.30
N SER A 674 -29.13 22.51 -16.72
CA SER A 674 -30.16 23.48 -17.11
C SER A 674 -29.83 24.89 -16.63
N ASP A 675 -29.25 24.99 -15.44
CA ASP A 675 -28.87 26.24 -14.79
C ASP A 675 -27.36 26.55 -14.94
N CYS A 676 -26.59 25.66 -15.59
CA CYS A 676 -25.12 25.72 -15.71
C CYS A 676 -24.43 26.00 -14.35
N ARG A 677 -24.89 25.36 -13.27
CA ARG A 677 -24.40 25.62 -11.92
C ARG A 677 -24.23 24.34 -11.12
N PHE A 678 -23.37 24.40 -10.11
CA PHE A 678 -23.25 23.33 -9.14
C PHE A 678 -24.31 23.45 -8.06
N VAL A 679 -25.04 22.37 -7.81
CA VAL A 679 -26.02 22.26 -6.74
C VAL A 679 -25.38 21.88 -5.43
N ASP A 680 -26.02 22.26 -4.34
CA ASP A 680 -25.60 21.90 -3.00
C ASP A 680 -25.86 20.40 -2.76
N PRO A 681 -24.83 19.57 -2.53
CA PRO A 681 -24.97 18.11 -2.48
C PRO A 681 -25.69 17.59 -1.22
N TRP A 682 -26.06 18.48 -0.29
CA TRP A 682 -26.70 18.14 0.97
C TRP A 682 -28.23 18.34 0.94
N LYS A 683 -28.78 18.85 -0.17
CA LYS A 683 -30.20 19.27 -0.27
C LYS A 683 -31.07 18.29 -1.05
#